data_AF-A0A9D6JPR5-F1
#
_entry.id   AF-A0A9D6JPR5-F1
#
_cell.length_a   1.000
_cell.length_b   1.000
_cell.length_c   1.000
_cell.angle_alpha   90.00
_cell.angle_beta   90.00
_cell.angle_gamma   90.00
#
_symmetry.space_group_name_H-M   'P 1'
#
loop_
_entity.id
_entity.type
_entity.pdbx_description
1 polymer ?
#
loop_
_entity_poly.entity_id
_entity_poly.type
_entity_poly.pdbx_seq_one_letter_code
_entity_poly.pdbx_strand_id
1 'polypeptide(L)'
;MSEEAKSFIQEDYKYGFITDIESEMAPRGLDEDIVRYISEKKNEPVFLLEWRLKAYRHWLKMSEPQWPNVHYPAIDYQNIIYYSAPKKKKLLSSLEEVDKELLVTFEKLGIPLEEQKRLSGVAVDAVFDSVSVATTFKAQLEKFGIIFCSFSEAVQHHPDLIKKYLGSVVPYSDNFFAALNSAVFSDGSFCYIPKGVRCPMELSTYFRINTADTGQFERTLIIAEDGAYVSYLEGCLPGWEEITTGYELKNIRDLVLGETVLNHEGVETKAAKLMKRRYRGDLVEITPRSPGNKFSLTPKHPVLAIRRESVRSSLRGQGRWADIHSERLSQTEPEFIPVGELQPGDLLVFPINKVKRDDSSLSDDFLRLLGYYVAEGCATRFNGCDAVEICLGDHEENLIKDVVSLIKKVLGKTPSVTYDRVRHGAYIVVYSKELSAQLVKHGGKYAIGKRFSKTVMDLPPARQKLALDTYYLGDGSVSREGKLIRIRAATISKQLAFQIQEILARQGIFAYINVREAFDEKMKDGKIIRHKTRYVLFYAENTIGRRALRREGYFLLPVCKIRRVPYDDYVYNFETATEPHSYLVKGFAVHNCTAPIRDKNQLHAAVVELVCLENAQIKYSTVQNWYAGDKDGKGGIYNFVTKRGKCAGKKSKISWTQVETGSSITWKYPSVILMGDNSIGEFYSVALTNNHQQADTGTKMIHVGKNTKSTIISKGISAKQGSNTYRGLVKVLPHAENVRNYTQCDSLLLGDQCSANTFPYIEVQNNTAKVEHEASTSKISEEQLFYCKQRGISGENAVNMIINGFCKEVFRNLPMEFAVEASKLLGVSLEGSVG
;
A
#
# COMPACT_ATOMS: atom_id res chain seq x y z
N MET A 1 26.47 30.15 2.30
CA MET A 1 26.01 28.78 1.99
C MET A 1 27.01 27.83 2.62
N SER A 2 26.61 26.99 3.57
CA SER A 2 27.51 25.97 4.16
C SER A 2 27.52 24.70 3.31
N GLU A 3 28.55 23.87 3.47
CA GLU A 3 28.71 22.62 2.70
C GLU A 3 27.66 21.56 3.08
N GLU A 4 27.08 21.65 4.27
CA GLU A 4 25.98 20.83 4.79
C GLU A 4 24.72 20.90 3.90
N ALA A 5 24.55 22.00 3.14
CA ALA A 5 23.45 22.13 2.19
C ALA A 5 23.63 21.30 0.90
N LYS A 6 24.81 20.73 0.65
CA LYS A 6 25.09 19.92 -0.55
C LYS A 6 24.89 18.42 -0.36
N SER A 7 24.99 17.89 0.86
CA SER A 7 24.93 16.45 1.13
C SER A 7 23.53 15.85 0.97
N PHE A 8 22.47 16.63 1.20
CA PHE A 8 21.07 16.18 1.07
C PHE A 8 20.54 16.07 -0.37
N ILE A 9 21.37 16.35 -1.39
CA ILE A 9 20.93 16.44 -2.80
C ILE A 9 21.26 15.14 -3.60
N GLN A 10 21.85 14.13 -2.95
CA GLN A 10 22.55 13.05 -3.64
C GLN A 10 22.04 11.62 -3.39
N GLU A 11 20.80 11.44 -2.93
CA GLU A 11 20.17 10.11 -2.86
C GLU A 11 19.24 9.86 -4.06
N ASP A 12 19.57 8.83 -4.86
CA ASP A 12 18.76 8.37 -5.99
C ASP A 12 17.75 7.29 -5.58
N TYR A 13 16.62 7.26 -6.28
CA TYR A 13 15.44 6.42 -6.00
C TYR A 13 15.75 4.94 -6.33
N LYS A 14 15.65 4.02 -5.35
CA LYS A 14 16.41 2.74 -5.35
C LYS A 14 15.64 1.41 -5.48
N TYR A 15 14.32 1.38 -5.37
CA TYR A 15 13.56 0.15 -5.09
C TYR A 15 12.68 -0.37 -6.24
N GLY A 16 13.32 -0.78 -7.35
CA GLY A 16 12.65 -1.35 -8.52
C GLY A 16 12.75 -2.87 -8.63
N PHE A 17 11.77 -3.61 -8.09
CA PHE A 17 11.77 -5.08 -8.21
C PHE A 17 11.23 -5.60 -9.56
N ILE A 18 11.95 -6.58 -10.11
CA ILE A 18 11.61 -7.37 -11.30
C ILE A 18 11.27 -8.79 -10.80
N THR A 19 10.17 -9.37 -11.28
CA THR A 19 9.79 -10.75 -10.95
C THR A 19 10.28 -11.68 -12.04
N ASP A 20 11.26 -12.53 -11.75
CA ASP A 20 11.71 -13.59 -12.66
C ASP A 20 10.62 -14.64 -12.85
N ILE A 21 9.94 -14.54 -13.99
CA ILE A 21 8.93 -15.50 -14.45
C ILE A 21 9.29 -15.82 -15.89
N GLU A 22 9.55 -17.10 -16.18
CA GLU A 22 9.77 -17.55 -17.56
C GLU A 22 8.55 -17.20 -18.42
N SER A 23 8.72 -16.18 -19.26
CA SER A 23 7.66 -15.66 -20.12
C SER A 23 7.92 -16.07 -21.56
N GLU A 24 6.87 -16.49 -22.25
CA GLU A 24 6.88 -16.57 -23.69
C GLU A 24 6.68 -15.16 -24.24
N MET A 25 7.74 -14.63 -24.84
CA MET A 25 7.77 -13.31 -25.45
C MET A 25 7.69 -13.49 -26.97
N ALA A 26 6.94 -12.62 -27.63
CA ALA A 26 7.09 -12.43 -29.07
C ALA A 26 8.50 -11.90 -29.37
N PRO A 27 9.05 -12.14 -30.59
CA PRO A 27 10.25 -11.45 -31.05
C PRO A 27 10.11 -9.92 -30.93
N ARG A 28 11.24 -9.21 -30.78
CA ARG A 28 11.26 -7.75 -30.93
C ARG A 28 10.94 -7.40 -32.38
N GLY A 29 10.04 -6.45 -32.57
CA GLY A 29 9.59 -6.03 -33.89
C GLY A 29 8.08 -5.85 -33.95
N LEU A 30 7.60 -5.22 -35.00
CA LEU A 30 6.19 -5.15 -35.34
C LEU A 30 5.95 -5.29 -36.84
N ASP A 31 5.50 -6.48 -37.23
CA ASP A 31 5.08 -6.89 -38.56
C ASP A 31 3.72 -7.63 -38.52
N GLU A 32 3.26 -8.12 -39.67
CA GLU A 32 2.01 -8.90 -39.72
C GLU A 32 2.10 -10.25 -39.00
N ASP A 33 3.29 -10.82 -38.85
CA ASP A 33 3.49 -12.14 -38.26
C ASP A 33 3.51 -12.06 -36.72
N ILE A 34 4.01 -10.97 -36.14
CA ILE A 34 3.80 -10.62 -34.72
C ILE A 34 2.30 -10.42 -34.44
N VAL A 35 1.56 -9.74 -35.32
CA VAL A 35 0.11 -9.54 -35.18
C VAL A 35 -0.65 -10.87 -35.27
N ARG A 36 -0.25 -11.76 -36.20
CA ARG A 36 -0.80 -13.12 -36.31
C ARG A 36 -0.48 -13.95 -35.07
N TYR A 37 0.76 -13.91 -34.59
CA TYR A 37 1.23 -14.62 -33.40
C TYR A 37 0.42 -14.26 -32.15
N ILE A 38 0.16 -12.96 -31.91
CA ILE A 38 -0.69 -12.51 -30.79
C ILE A 38 -2.11 -13.12 -30.90
N SER A 39 -2.69 -13.05 -32.09
CA SER A 39 -4.06 -13.52 -32.37
C SER A 39 -4.20 -15.05 -32.28
N GLU A 40 -3.21 -15.79 -32.78
CA GLU A 40 -3.11 -17.25 -32.67
C GLU A 40 -2.91 -17.70 -31.22
N LYS A 41 -1.99 -17.06 -30.47
CA LYS A 41 -1.74 -17.35 -29.05
C LYS A 41 -2.95 -17.10 -28.16
N LYS A 42 -3.83 -16.17 -28.54
CA LYS A 42 -5.10 -15.87 -27.86
C LYS A 42 -6.28 -16.67 -28.40
N ASN A 43 -6.10 -17.49 -29.44
CA ASN A 43 -7.14 -18.26 -30.14
C ASN A 43 -8.33 -17.37 -30.55
N GLU A 44 -8.03 -16.24 -31.19
CA GLU A 44 -9.05 -15.24 -31.56
C GLU A 44 -9.87 -15.65 -32.79
N PRO A 45 -11.14 -15.22 -32.88
CA PRO A 45 -11.95 -15.41 -34.07
C PRO A 45 -11.42 -14.58 -35.25
N VAL A 46 -11.54 -15.11 -36.47
CA VAL A 46 -10.99 -14.54 -37.71
C VAL A 46 -11.31 -13.04 -37.91
N PHE A 47 -12.49 -12.58 -37.48
CA PHE A 47 -12.87 -11.17 -37.61
C PHE A 47 -11.97 -10.22 -36.80
N LEU A 48 -11.41 -10.68 -35.67
CA LEU A 48 -10.54 -9.90 -34.81
C LEU A 48 -9.10 -9.90 -35.34
N LEU A 49 -8.60 -11.03 -35.86
CA LEU A 49 -7.36 -11.10 -36.62
C LEU A 49 -7.39 -10.13 -37.82
N GLU A 50 -8.47 -10.17 -38.61
CA GLU A 50 -8.69 -9.22 -39.71
C GLU A 50 -8.68 -7.76 -39.24
N TRP A 51 -9.30 -7.47 -38.09
CA TRP A 51 -9.37 -6.12 -37.51
C TRP A 51 -7.98 -5.63 -37.05
N ARG A 52 -7.20 -6.48 -36.39
CA ARG A 52 -5.79 -6.20 -36.01
C ARG A 52 -4.90 -5.98 -37.23
N LEU A 53 -5.02 -6.81 -38.26
CA LEU A 53 -4.26 -6.65 -39.51
C LEU A 53 -4.67 -5.38 -40.27
N LYS A 54 -5.96 -4.99 -40.27
CA LYS A 54 -6.43 -3.71 -40.81
C LYS A 54 -5.90 -2.52 -39.99
N ALA A 55 -5.81 -2.66 -38.66
CA ALA A 55 -5.20 -1.67 -37.77
C ALA A 55 -3.71 -1.47 -38.09
N TYR A 56 -2.93 -2.55 -38.17
CA TYR A 56 -1.50 -2.49 -38.50
C TYR A 56 -1.23 -1.90 -39.89
N ARG A 57 -1.92 -2.38 -40.93
CA ARG A 57 -1.82 -1.87 -42.30
C ARG A 57 -2.29 -0.40 -42.46
N HIS A 58 -3.07 0.10 -41.51
CA HIS A 58 -3.43 1.51 -41.43
C HIS A 58 -2.35 2.31 -40.69
N TRP A 59 -1.89 1.83 -39.54
CA TRP A 59 -0.83 2.42 -38.72
C TRP A 59 0.46 2.66 -39.52
N LEU A 60 0.89 1.72 -40.36
CA LEU A 60 2.02 1.87 -41.30
C LEU A 60 1.90 3.06 -42.29
N LYS A 61 0.71 3.64 -42.44
CA LYS A 61 0.43 4.81 -43.31
C LYS A 61 0.25 6.11 -42.51
N MET A 62 0.34 6.05 -41.19
CA MET A 62 0.23 7.20 -40.29
C MET A 62 1.63 7.69 -39.91
N SER A 63 1.82 9.00 -39.84
CA SER A 63 2.97 9.60 -39.17
C SER A 63 2.72 9.70 -37.67
N GLU A 64 3.78 9.62 -36.87
CA GLU A 64 3.66 9.84 -35.43
C GLU A 64 3.38 11.33 -35.14
N PRO A 65 2.29 11.68 -34.44
CA PRO A 65 1.85 13.07 -34.30
C PRO A 65 2.79 13.96 -33.45
N GLN A 66 3.51 14.88 -34.09
CA GLN A 66 4.44 15.84 -33.45
C GLN A 66 3.78 17.15 -32.97
N TRP A 67 2.46 17.17 -32.73
CA TRP A 67 1.71 18.37 -32.32
C TRP A 67 1.47 18.60 -30.81
N PRO A 68 1.63 17.63 -29.87
CA PRO A 68 1.39 17.91 -28.46
C PRO A 68 2.52 18.75 -27.87
N ASN A 69 2.26 19.42 -26.74
CA ASN A 69 3.26 20.23 -26.04
C ASN A 69 4.14 19.37 -25.11
N VAL A 70 4.69 18.27 -25.64
CA VAL A 70 5.60 17.35 -24.94
C VAL A 70 6.72 16.89 -25.88
N HIS A 71 7.92 16.70 -25.34
CA HIS A 71 9.12 16.34 -26.10
C HIS A 71 9.73 15.04 -25.56
N TYR A 72 9.98 14.08 -26.45
CA TYR A 72 10.65 12.81 -26.14
C TYR A 72 11.59 12.37 -27.28
N PRO A 73 12.64 11.58 -26.99
CA PRO A 73 13.37 10.84 -28.01
C PRO A 73 12.43 9.92 -28.81
N ALA A 74 12.62 9.85 -30.12
CA ALA A 74 11.80 9.02 -31.01
C ALA A 74 11.75 7.56 -30.54
N ILE A 75 10.55 6.98 -30.52
CA ILE A 75 10.32 5.62 -30.03
C ILE A 75 10.72 4.61 -31.11
N ASP A 76 11.66 3.72 -30.79
CA ASP A 76 12.00 2.59 -31.65
C ASP A 76 10.95 1.48 -31.51
N TYR A 77 9.89 1.59 -32.32
CA TYR A 77 8.81 0.61 -32.39
C TYR A 77 9.26 -0.80 -32.79
N GLN A 78 10.44 -0.99 -33.37
CA GLN A 78 10.95 -2.31 -33.73
C GLN A 78 11.80 -2.96 -32.62
N ASN A 79 12.14 -2.21 -31.58
CA ASN A 79 12.87 -2.69 -30.40
C ASN A 79 11.96 -2.99 -29.19
N ILE A 80 10.65 -2.77 -29.33
CA ILE A 80 9.62 -3.10 -28.32
C ILE A 80 9.24 -4.58 -28.41
N ILE A 81 9.00 -5.21 -27.25
CA ILE A 81 8.30 -6.49 -27.13
C ILE A 81 6.80 -6.22 -26.93
N TYR A 82 5.97 -6.62 -27.89
CA TYR A 82 4.52 -6.33 -27.90
C TYR A 82 3.65 -7.35 -27.16
N TYR A 83 4.20 -8.53 -26.87
CA TYR A 83 3.52 -9.59 -26.16
C TYR A 83 4.52 -10.33 -25.26
N SER A 84 4.23 -10.37 -23.96
CA SER A 84 4.90 -11.20 -22.96
C SER A 84 3.85 -11.85 -22.06
N ALA A 85 3.71 -13.16 -22.18
CA ALA A 85 2.81 -13.96 -21.34
C ALA A 85 3.63 -15.00 -20.55
N PRO A 86 3.38 -15.20 -19.25
CA PRO A 86 4.07 -16.23 -18.47
C PRO A 86 3.78 -17.62 -19.05
N LYS A 87 4.81 -18.45 -19.24
CA LYS A 87 4.69 -19.78 -19.87
C LYS A 87 3.72 -20.66 -19.08
N LYS A 88 2.77 -21.29 -19.77
CA LYS A 88 1.95 -22.37 -19.23
C LYS A 88 2.54 -23.73 -19.60
N LYS A 89 2.69 -24.62 -18.61
CA LYS A 89 2.90 -26.06 -18.86
C LYS A 89 1.58 -26.69 -19.37
N LYS A 90 1.66 -27.87 -20.00
CA LYS A 90 0.53 -28.46 -20.77
C LYS A 90 -0.74 -28.64 -19.93
N LEU A 91 -1.89 -28.31 -20.52
CA LEU A 91 -3.21 -28.43 -19.90
C LEU A 91 -3.65 -29.90 -19.74
N LEU A 92 -4.29 -30.21 -18.60
CA LEU A 92 -5.43 -31.13 -18.55
C LEU A 92 -6.72 -30.33 -18.20
N SER A 93 -7.85 -31.01 -18.07
CA SER A 93 -9.17 -30.44 -18.39
C SER A 93 -10.03 -30.00 -17.18
N SER A 94 -9.46 -29.30 -16.19
CA SER A 94 -10.26 -28.65 -15.12
C SER A 94 -9.70 -27.29 -14.65
N LEU A 95 -10.54 -26.53 -13.93
CA LEU A 95 -10.16 -25.26 -13.29
C LEU A 95 -9.15 -25.42 -12.13
N GLU A 96 -8.83 -26.66 -11.74
CA GLU A 96 -7.87 -26.99 -10.68
C GLU A 96 -6.41 -26.99 -11.19
N GLU A 97 -6.21 -26.81 -12.52
CA GLU A 97 -4.90 -26.79 -13.18
C GLU A 97 -4.56 -25.43 -13.83
N VAL A 98 -4.92 -24.31 -13.20
CA VAL A 98 -4.20 -23.06 -13.47
C VAL A 98 -2.77 -23.25 -12.97
N ASP A 99 -1.78 -23.01 -13.84
CA ASP A 99 -0.37 -23.36 -13.60
C ASP A 99 0.11 -22.81 -12.24
N LYS A 100 0.76 -23.65 -11.42
CA LYS A 100 1.05 -23.31 -10.02
C LYS A 100 2.01 -22.13 -9.89
N GLU A 101 2.86 -21.90 -10.87
CA GLU A 101 3.73 -20.70 -10.92
C GLU A 101 2.92 -19.44 -11.32
N LEU A 102 1.87 -19.56 -12.14
CA LEU A 102 0.90 -18.49 -12.35
C LEU A 102 0.05 -18.27 -11.10
N LEU A 103 -0.55 -19.29 -10.48
CA LEU A 103 -1.36 -19.13 -9.27
C LEU A 103 -0.55 -18.51 -8.14
N VAL A 104 0.66 -19.00 -7.88
CA VAL A 104 1.59 -18.36 -6.92
C VAL A 104 1.91 -16.93 -7.34
N THR A 105 1.99 -16.62 -8.63
CA THR A 105 2.10 -15.24 -9.12
C THR A 105 0.84 -14.41 -8.84
N PHE A 106 -0.39 -14.90 -9.03
CA PHE A 106 -1.62 -14.13 -8.72
C PHE A 106 -1.90 -14.00 -7.22
N GLU A 107 -1.43 -14.96 -6.42
CA GLU A 107 -1.32 -14.83 -4.98
C GLU A 107 -0.28 -13.77 -4.61
N LYS A 108 0.97 -13.86 -5.10
CA LYS A 108 2.02 -12.82 -4.97
C LYS A 108 1.61 -11.46 -5.54
N LEU A 109 0.60 -11.40 -6.41
CA LEU A 109 -0.05 -10.20 -6.93
C LEU A 109 -1.37 -9.85 -6.21
N GLY A 110 -1.73 -10.57 -5.15
CA GLY A 110 -2.78 -10.20 -4.22
C GLY A 110 -4.20 -10.29 -4.75
N ILE A 111 -4.51 -11.17 -5.71
CA ILE A 111 -5.88 -11.36 -6.25
C ILE A 111 -6.26 -12.85 -6.26
N PRO A 112 -6.72 -13.41 -5.12
CA PRO A 112 -7.04 -14.84 -5.00
C PRO A 112 -8.45 -15.19 -5.50
N LEU A 113 -8.54 -16.03 -6.53
CA LEU A 113 -9.76 -16.32 -7.29
C LEU A 113 -10.90 -16.99 -6.50
N GLU A 114 -10.59 -17.95 -5.63
CA GLU A 114 -11.62 -18.88 -5.14
C GLU A 114 -12.52 -18.29 -4.03
N GLU A 115 -11.93 -17.49 -3.13
CA GLU A 115 -12.68 -16.86 -2.04
C GLU A 115 -13.77 -15.91 -2.53
N GLN A 116 -13.62 -15.35 -3.73
CA GLN A 116 -14.40 -14.23 -4.26
C GLN A 116 -15.88 -14.57 -4.55
N LYS A 117 -16.30 -15.83 -4.37
CA LYS A 117 -17.69 -16.27 -4.58
C LYS A 117 -18.72 -15.83 -3.51
N ARG A 118 -18.34 -15.22 -2.37
CA ARG A 118 -19.18 -15.24 -1.13
C ARG A 118 -19.65 -13.93 -0.44
N LEU A 119 -18.92 -12.81 -0.36
CA LEU A 119 -19.18 -11.82 0.72
C LEU A 119 -18.98 -10.29 0.51
N SER A 120 -17.97 -9.76 -0.21
CA SER A 120 -17.63 -8.32 -0.10
C SER A 120 -18.26 -7.32 -1.07
N GLY A 121 -18.97 -7.75 -2.11
CA GLY A 121 -19.64 -6.83 -3.06
C GLY A 121 -18.72 -5.76 -3.68
N VAL A 122 -17.55 -6.17 -4.19
CA VAL A 122 -16.68 -5.41 -5.10
C VAL A 122 -16.00 -6.43 -6.01
N ALA A 123 -16.12 -6.29 -7.33
CA ALA A 123 -15.51 -7.21 -8.28
C ALA A 123 -14.20 -6.64 -8.86
N VAL A 124 -13.17 -7.48 -8.95
CA VAL A 124 -11.82 -7.14 -9.42
C VAL A 124 -11.52 -7.84 -10.76
N ASP A 125 -10.60 -7.32 -11.56
CA ASP A 125 -9.93 -8.00 -12.68
C ASP A 125 -8.40 -7.81 -12.57
N ALA A 126 -7.62 -8.77 -13.04
CA ALA A 126 -6.20 -8.90 -12.71
C ALA A 126 -5.31 -9.02 -13.95
N VAL A 127 -4.79 -7.88 -14.42
CA VAL A 127 -3.94 -7.81 -15.62
C VAL A 127 -2.47 -7.73 -15.23
N PHE A 128 -1.65 -8.59 -15.83
CA PHE A 128 -0.21 -8.69 -15.61
C PHE A 128 0.53 -8.82 -16.94
N ASP A 129 1.45 -7.89 -17.20
CA ASP A 129 2.10 -7.71 -18.51
C ASP A 129 1.08 -7.70 -19.67
N SER A 130 0.98 -8.78 -20.45
CA SER A 130 0.12 -8.89 -21.64
C SER A 130 -1.15 -9.75 -21.45
N VAL A 131 -1.45 -10.22 -20.23
CA VAL A 131 -2.59 -11.13 -19.97
C VAL A 131 -3.36 -10.79 -18.70
N SER A 132 -4.69 -10.91 -18.75
CA SER A 132 -5.49 -11.11 -17.53
C SER A 132 -5.50 -12.59 -17.16
N VAL A 133 -5.52 -12.88 -15.86
CA VAL A 133 -5.47 -14.26 -15.34
C VAL A 133 -6.49 -14.49 -14.21
N ALA A 134 -7.12 -13.45 -13.67
CA ALA A 134 -8.12 -13.59 -12.62
C ALA A 134 -9.20 -12.50 -12.64
N THR A 135 -10.42 -12.86 -13.04
CA THR A 135 -11.61 -12.01 -12.86
C THR A 135 -12.58 -12.61 -11.84
N THR A 136 -13.31 -11.72 -11.17
CA THR A 136 -13.70 -11.90 -9.77
C THR A 136 -15.20 -11.65 -9.55
N PHE A 137 -15.82 -12.31 -8.55
CA PHE A 137 -17.26 -12.25 -8.27
C PHE A 137 -18.21 -12.62 -9.45
N LYS A 138 -17.68 -13.18 -10.55
CA LYS A 138 -18.42 -13.48 -11.81
C LYS A 138 -19.80 -14.10 -11.57
N ALA A 139 -19.88 -15.20 -10.82
CA ALA A 139 -21.13 -15.91 -10.49
C ALA A 139 -22.11 -15.17 -9.53
N GLN A 140 -21.75 -13.97 -9.04
CA GLN A 140 -22.69 -13.05 -8.40
C GLN A 140 -23.14 -11.96 -9.37
N LEU A 141 -22.25 -11.43 -10.20
CA LEU A 141 -22.57 -10.46 -11.26
C LEU A 141 -23.49 -11.05 -12.32
N GLU A 142 -23.26 -12.30 -12.74
CA GLU A 142 -24.10 -13.07 -13.67
C GLU A 142 -25.57 -13.17 -13.20
N LYS A 143 -25.84 -13.17 -11.88
CA LYS A 143 -27.22 -13.17 -11.33
C LYS A 143 -27.99 -11.88 -11.61
N PHE A 144 -27.26 -10.78 -11.82
CA PHE A 144 -27.81 -9.50 -12.28
C PHE A 144 -27.60 -9.33 -13.80
N GLY A 145 -27.20 -10.39 -14.52
CA GLY A 145 -26.84 -10.36 -15.94
C GLY A 145 -25.61 -9.52 -16.27
N ILE A 146 -24.83 -9.11 -15.27
CA ILE A 146 -23.63 -8.30 -15.44
C ILE A 146 -22.49 -9.22 -15.86
N ILE A 147 -21.86 -8.91 -16.99
CA ILE A 147 -20.63 -9.55 -17.42
C ILE A 147 -19.48 -8.67 -16.95
N PHE A 148 -18.53 -9.25 -16.23
CA PHE A 148 -17.24 -8.63 -15.94
C PHE A 148 -16.17 -9.73 -16.03
N CYS A 149 -15.27 -9.57 -16.99
CA CYS A 149 -14.26 -10.55 -17.38
C CYS A 149 -13.09 -9.84 -18.07
N SER A 150 -12.02 -10.57 -18.35
CA SER A 150 -10.98 -10.09 -19.25
C SER A 150 -11.52 -9.83 -20.66
N PHE A 151 -10.86 -8.95 -21.41
CA PHE A 151 -11.19 -8.71 -22.81
C PHE A 151 -11.02 -9.99 -23.64
N SER A 152 -9.95 -10.75 -23.38
CA SER A 152 -9.69 -12.04 -24.04
C SER A 152 -10.82 -13.06 -23.82
N GLU A 153 -11.35 -13.13 -22.60
CA GLU A 153 -12.47 -14.01 -22.25
C GLU A 153 -13.79 -13.54 -22.90
N ALA A 154 -14.02 -12.23 -22.99
CA ALA A 154 -15.17 -11.67 -23.69
C ALA A 154 -15.13 -11.92 -25.21
N VAL A 155 -13.94 -11.94 -25.82
CA VAL A 155 -13.75 -12.34 -27.23
C VAL A 155 -14.20 -13.79 -27.47
N GLN A 156 -13.89 -14.70 -26.53
CA GLN A 156 -14.18 -16.12 -26.68
C GLN A 156 -15.64 -16.49 -26.31
N HIS A 157 -16.20 -15.91 -25.25
CA HIS A 157 -17.55 -16.25 -24.77
C HIS A 157 -18.66 -15.30 -25.22
N HIS A 158 -18.32 -14.06 -25.61
CA HIS A 158 -19.28 -13.05 -26.05
C HIS A 158 -18.85 -12.36 -27.38
N PRO A 159 -18.43 -13.12 -28.42
CA PRO A 159 -17.90 -12.57 -29.66
C PRO A 159 -18.86 -11.60 -30.35
N ASP A 160 -20.18 -11.81 -30.25
CA ASP A 160 -21.18 -10.91 -30.83
C ASP A 160 -21.26 -9.55 -30.12
N LEU A 161 -21.08 -9.50 -28.79
CA LEU A 161 -21.01 -8.22 -28.06
C LEU A 161 -19.72 -7.47 -28.40
N ILE A 162 -18.59 -8.17 -28.49
CA ILE A 162 -17.33 -7.59 -28.94
C ILE A 162 -17.46 -7.08 -30.38
N LYS A 163 -17.96 -7.90 -31.31
CA LYS A 163 -18.17 -7.53 -32.73
C LYS A 163 -19.16 -6.37 -32.91
N LYS A 164 -20.12 -6.19 -32.00
CA LYS A 164 -21.07 -5.06 -31.97
C LYS A 164 -20.45 -3.76 -31.45
N TYR A 165 -19.57 -3.82 -30.44
CA TYR A 165 -19.15 -2.64 -29.67
C TYR A 165 -17.66 -2.27 -29.76
N LEU A 166 -16.76 -3.18 -30.11
CA LEU A 166 -15.32 -2.91 -30.31
C LEU A 166 -15.10 -1.91 -31.44
N GLY A 167 -14.38 -0.83 -31.15
CA GLY A 167 -14.12 0.25 -32.11
C GLY A 167 -15.35 1.10 -32.43
N SER A 168 -16.49 0.88 -31.78
CA SER A 168 -17.71 1.68 -31.97
C SER A 168 -17.61 3.08 -31.34
N VAL A 169 -16.56 3.32 -30.55
CA VAL A 169 -16.24 4.59 -29.90
C VAL A 169 -14.81 5.07 -30.27
N VAL A 170 -13.82 4.17 -30.27
CA VAL A 170 -12.42 4.42 -30.67
C VAL A 170 -12.02 3.43 -31.76
N PRO A 171 -12.32 3.69 -33.04
CA PRO A 171 -11.98 2.79 -34.14
C PRO A 171 -10.47 2.61 -34.28
N TYR A 172 -10.03 1.55 -34.98
CA TYR A 172 -8.61 1.32 -35.26
C TYR A 172 -7.94 2.45 -36.08
N SER A 173 -8.73 3.32 -36.73
CA SER A 173 -8.27 4.47 -37.52
C SER A 173 -8.37 5.80 -36.78
N ASP A 174 -8.50 5.78 -35.45
CA ASP A 174 -8.76 7.01 -34.66
C ASP A 174 -7.55 7.95 -34.54
N ASN A 175 -6.41 7.38 -34.15
CA ASN A 175 -5.14 8.09 -34.00
C ASN A 175 -3.99 7.07 -33.96
N PHE A 176 -2.74 7.53 -34.09
CA PHE A 176 -1.55 6.68 -34.20
C PHE A 176 -1.42 5.63 -33.07
N PHE A 177 -1.57 6.03 -31.81
CA PHE A 177 -1.45 5.13 -30.66
C PHE A 177 -2.69 4.24 -30.47
N ALA A 178 -3.88 4.72 -30.83
CA ALA A 178 -5.07 3.88 -30.90
C ALA A 178 -5.00 2.84 -32.03
N ALA A 179 -4.36 3.14 -33.16
CA ALA A 179 -4.12 2.21 -34.25
C ALA A 179 -3.09 1.15 -33.86
N LEU A 180 -1.97 1.56 -33.25
CA LEU A 180 -0.96 0.68 -32.67
C LEU A 180 -1.57 -0.27 -31.63
N ASN A 181 -2.27 0.28 -30.63
CA ASN A 181 -3.06 -0.49 -29.66
C ASN A 181 -4.02 -1.45 -30.37
N SER A 182 -4.78 -1.01 -31.36
CA SER A 182 -5.75 -1.86 -32.06
C SER A 182 -5.11 -3.02 -32.84
N ALA A 183 -3.83 -2.92 -33.23
CA ALA A 183 -3.09 -4.05 -33.77
C ALA A 183 -2.62 -5.02 -32.67
N VAL A 184 -2.01 -4.49 -31.60
CA VAL A 184 -1.17 -5.28 -30.67
C VAL A 184 -1.72 -5.45 -29.24
N PHE A 185 -2.89 -4.87 -28.91
CA PHE A 185 -3.42 -4.94 -27.55
C PHE A 185 -3.58 -6.39 -27.13
N SER A 186 -3.05 -6.74 -25.97
CA SER A 186 -2.93 -8.14 -25.57
C SER A 186 -3.99 -8.55 -24.56
N ASP A 187 -4.49 -7.63 -23.75
CA ASP A 187 -5.68 -7.86 -22.90
C ASP A 187 -6.34 -6.55 -22.45
N GLY A 188 -7.26 -6.64 -21.49
CA GLY A 188 -7.84 -5.53 -20.75
C GLY A 188 -9.08 -6.03 -20.01
N SER A 189 -9.95 -5.12 -19.56
CA SER A 189 -11.20 -5.49 -18.89
C SER A 189 -12.41 -5.26 -19.79
N PHE A 190 -13.30 -6.23 -19.88
CA PHE A 190 -14.61 -6.10 -20.49
C PHE A 190 -15.69 -6.03 -19.41
N CYS A 191 -16.61 -5.08 -19.53
CA CYS A 191 -17.78 -5.01 -18.69
C CYS A 191 -19.05 -4.72 -19.50
N TYR A 192 -20.12 -5.45 -19.20
CA TYR A 192 -21.45 -5.26 -19.76
C TYR A 192 -22.48 -5.28 -18.63
N ILE A 193 -23.23 -4.20 -18.49
CA ILE A 193 -24.29 -4.03 -17.48
C ILE A 193 -25.63 -3.95 -18.23
N PRO A 194 -26.56 -4.90 -17.99
CA PRO A 194 -27.77 -5.04 -18.79
C PRO A 194 -28.86 -4.03 -18.39
N LYS A 195 -29.90 -3.98 -19.23
CA LYS A 195 -31.02 -3.05 -19.13
C LYS A 195 -31.68 -3.04 -17.75
N GLY A 196 -31.77 -1.86 -17.15
CA GLY A 196 -32.38 -1.59 -15.84
C GLY A 196 -31.49 -1.91 -14.63
N VAL A 197 -30.28 -2.43 -14.83
CA VAL A 197 -29.45 -2.93 -13.72
C VAL A 197 -28.47 -1.87 -13.21
N ARG A 198 -28.75 -1.37 -12.01
CA ARG A 198 -27.72 -0.71 -11.20
C ARG A 198 -26.76 -1.77 -10.68
N CYS A 199 -25.48 -1.70 -11.06
CA CYS A 199 -24.47 -2.59 -10.50
C CYS A 199 -24.50 -2.47 -8.95
N PRO A 200 -24.62 -3.59 -8.21
CA PRO A 200 -24.76 -3.56 -6.75
C PRO A 200 -23.43 -3.22 -6.05
N MET A 201 -22.36 -3.02 -6.81
CA MET A 201 -21.00 -2.87 -6.35
C MET A 201 -20.18 -1.93 -7.23
N GLU A 202 -19.11 -1.39 -6.65
CA GLU A 202 -18.01 -0.86 -7.44
C GLU A 202 -17.24 -2.05 -8.08
N LEU A 203 -16.67 -1.82 -9.25
CA LEU A 203 -15.74 -2.73 -9.91
C LEU A 203 -14.29 -2.28 -9.62
N SER A 204 -13.29 -2.94 -10.20
CA SER A 204 -11.87 -2.67 -9.98
C SER A 204 -11.06 -3.43 -11.01
N THR A 205 -9.96 -2.84 -11.52
CA THR A 205 -8.94 -3.60 -12.24
C THR A 205 -7.57 -3.18 -11.76
N TYR A 206 -6.73 -4.16 -11.45
CA TYR A 206 -5.35 -3.96 -11.08
C TYR A 206 -4.46 -4.12 -12.31
N PHE A 207 -3.59 -3.14 -12.57
CA PHE A 207 -2.61 -3.16 -13.66
C PHE A 207 -1.18 -3.10 -13.11
N ARG A 208 -0.28 -3.94 -13.63
CA ARG A 208 1.17 -3.83 -13.37
C ARG A 208 2.00 -4.34 -14.54
N ILE A 209 3.00 -3.54 -14.89
CA ILE A 209 4.13 -3.92 -15.75
C ILE A 209 5.19 -4.64 -14.90
N ASN A 210 5.72 -5.75 -15.41
CA ASN A 210 6.78 -6.54 -14.81
C ASN A 210 7.90 -6.88 -15.80
N THR A 211 7.60 -7.30 -17.03
CA THR A 211 8.63 -7.64 -18.02
C THR A 211 9.42 -6.39 -18.45
N ALA A 212 10.75 -6.48 -18.60
CA ALA A 212 11.58 -5.39 -19.11
C ALA A 212 11.47 -5.26 -20.64
N ASP A 213 11.62 -4.04 -21.18
CA ASP A 213 11.50 -3.70 -22.61
C ASP A 213 10.15 -4.09 -23.29
N THR A 214 9.10 -4.39 -22.52
CA THR A 214 7.74 -4.55 -23.06
C THR A 214 7.00 -3.23 -23.16
N GLY A 215 6.16 -3.10 -24.18
CA GLY A 215 5.14 -2.06 -24.25
C GLY A 215 3.82 -2.59 -23.70
N GLN A 216 3.15 -1.81 -22.85
CA GLN A 216 1.86 -2.22 -22.29
C GLN A 216 0.71 -1.68 -23.15
N PHE A 217 0.01 -2.59 -23.83
CA PHE A 217 -1.12 -2.28 -24.71
C PHE A 217 -2.37 -2.98 -24.20
N GLU A 218 -3.18 -2.24 -23.44
CA GLU A 218 -4.44 -2.71 -22.84
C GLU A 218 -5.66 -2.08 -23.52
N ARG A 219 -6.79 -2.80 -23.55
CA ARG A 219 -8.05 -2.29 -24.07
C ARG A 219 -9.23 -2.59 -23.15
N THR A 220 -9.78 -1.54 -22.55
CA THR A 220 -10.97 -1.62 -21.68
C THR A 220 -12.22 -1.25 -22.46
N LEU A 221 -13.28 -2.08 -22.37
CA LEU A 221 -14.58 -1.83 -23.00
C LEU A 221 -15.70 -1.99 -21.97
N ILE A 222 -16.41 -0.91 -21.66
CA ILE A 222 -17.52 -0.88 -20.69
C ILE A 222 -18.81 -0.47 -21.41
N ILE A 223 -19.85 -1.29 -21.31
CA ILE A 223 -21.16 -1.09 -21.93
C ILE A 223 -22.21 -1.04 -20.83
N ALA A 224 -22.95 0.06 -20.74
CA ALA A 224 -24.11 0.23 -19.88
C ALA A 224 -25.37 0.37 -20.75
N GLU A 225 -26.19 -0.69 -20.79
CA GLU A 225 -27.48 -0.71 -21.49
C GLU A 225 -28.53 0.17 -20.77
N ASP A 226 -29.72 0.34 -21.36
CA ASP A 226 -30.69 1.35 -20.90
C ASP A 226 -30.98 1.29 -19.39
N GLY A 227 -30.81 2.40 -18.68
CA GLY A 227 -31.04 2.52 -17.23
C GLY A 227 -30.00 1.86 -16.32
N ALA A 228 -28.88 1.35 -16.86
CA ALA A 228 -27.81 0.73 -16.07
C ALA A 228 -26.92 1.73 -15.31
N TYR A 229 -26.17 1.27 -14.30
CA TYR A 229 -25.18 2.09 -13.55
C TYR A 229 -23.92 1.31 -13.14
N VAL A 230 -22.71 1.92 -13.18
CA VAL A 230 -21.42 1.30 -12.79
C VAL A 230 -20.30 2.31 -12.36
N SER A 231 -19.27 1.86 -11.61
CA SER A 231 -18.07 2.60 -11.10
C SER A 231 -16.88 1.64 -10.75
N TYR A 232 -15.61 2.08 -10.48
CA TYR A 232 -14.34 1.27 -10.69
C TYR A 232 -13.01 1.73 -9.91
N LEU A 233 -12.24 0.87 -9.13
CA LEU A 233 -11.27 1.24 -7.99
C LEU A 233 -9.97 0.33 -7.62
N GLU A 234 -9.19 0.52 -6.48
CA GLU A 234 -7.89 -0.21 -6.02
C GLU A 234 -7.36 -0.12 -4.47
N GLY A 235 -6.20 -0.75 -4.01
CA GLY A 235 -5.16 -0.40 -2.92
C GLY A 235 -4.97 -1.07 -1.46
N CYS A 236 -3.93 -1.90 -1.07
CA CYS A 236 -4.03 -3.02 0.00
C CYS A 236 -2.92 -3.47 1.10
N LEU A 237 -3.27 -3.78 2.41
CA LEU A 237 -2.74 -4.83 3.43
C LEU A 237 -3.73 -5.14 4.65
N PRO A 238 -3.81 -6.30 5.38
CA PRO A 238 -4.73 -6.52 6.55
C PRO A 238 -4.75 -5.55 7.75
N GLY A 239 -5.93 -5.35 8.38
CA GLY A 239 -6.21 -4.27 9.35
C GLY A 239 -6.16 -4.49 10.87
N TRP A 240 -6.19 -5.74 11.38
CA TRP A 240 -5.97 -6.04 12.82
C TRP A 240 -4.52 -6.37 13.14
N GLU A 241 -3.63 -6.27 12.15
CA GLU A 241 -2.22 -6.58 12.32
C GLU A 241 -1.52 -5.46 13.11
N GLU A 242 -0.51 -5.82 13.89
CA GLU A 242 0.06 -4.96 14.92
C GLU A 242 1.43 -4.44 14.54
N ILE A 243 1.55 -3.13 14.49
CA ILE A 243 2.78 -2.41 14.18
C ILE A 243 3.52 -2.02 15.45
N THR A 244 4.85 -1.93 15.37
CA THR A 244 5.70 -1.53 16.50
C THR A 244 5.97 -0.03 16.44
N THR A 245 5.43 0.74 17.38
CA THR A 245 5.67 2.20 17.51
C THR A 245 7.02 2.56 18.16
N GLY A 246 7.82 1.55 18.49
CA GLY A 246 9.07 1.66 19.25
C GLY A 246 8.88 1.54 20.77
N TYR A 247 7.68 1.81 21.28
CA TYR A 247 7.31 1.55 22.68
C TYR A 247 6.08 0.67 22.85
N GLU A 248 5.16 0.59 21.88
CA GLU A 248 3.98 -0.28 21.94
C GLU A 248 3.61 -1.00 20.64
N LEU A 249 2.84 -2.08 20.78
CA LEU A 249 2.12 -2.69 19.67
C LEU A 249 0.77 -1.99 19.50
N LYS A 250 0.49 -1.53 18.29
CA LYS A 250 -0.76 -0.85 17.93
C LYS A 250 -1.37 -1.51 16.69
N ASN A 251 -2.68 -1.70 16.64
CA ASN A 251 -3.30 -2.20 15.41
C ASN A 251 -3.13 -1.16 14.29
N ILE A 252 -2.77 -1.58 13.08
CA ILE A 252 -2.55 -0.68 11.94
C ILE A 252 -3.78 0.19 11.59
N ARG A 253 -5.00 -0.31 11.85
CA ARG A 253 -6.25 0.46 11.72
C ARG A 253 -6.42 1.61 12.72
N ASP A 254 -5.73 1.56 13.86
CA ASP A 254 -5.84 2.51 14.97
C ASP A 254 -4.68 3.54 14.96
N LEU A 255 -3.75 3.43 13.99
CA LEU A 255 -2.64 4.37 13.73
C LEU A 255 -3.18 5.73 13.28
N VAL A 256 -2.54 6.82 13.74
CA VAL A 256 -2.90 8.20 13.40
C VAL A 256 -1.81 8.85 12.52
N LEU A 257 -2.22 9.79 11.67
CA LEU A 257 -1.28 10.52 10.81
C LEU A 257 -0.27 11.33 11.65
N GLY A 258 1.01 11.30 11.27
CA GLY A 258 2.10 11.95 12.00
C GLY A 258 2.54 11.22 13.29
N GLU A 259 1.89 10.12 13.66
CA GLU A 259 2.27 9.30 14.82
C GLU A 259 3.63 8.62 14.60
N THR A 260 4.38 8.45 15.69
CA THR A 260 5.75 7.91 15.64
C THR A 260 5.76 6.38 15.54
N VAL A 261 6.55 5.87 14.61
CA VAL A 261 6.72 4.45 14.29
C VAL A 261 8.19 4.14 14.03
N LEU A 262 8.60 2.87 14.09
CA LEU A 262 9.96 2.47 13.70
C LEU A 262 10.02 2.06 12.23
N ASN A 263 11.08 2.47 11.52
CA ASN A 263 11.41 2.02 10.16
C ASN A 263 12.18 0.69 10.16
N HIS A 264 12.55 0.18 8.97
CA HIS A 264 13.32 -1.06 8.82
C HIS A 264 14.71 -1.09 9.49
N GLU A 265 15.25 0.07 9.88
CA GLU A 265 16.50 0.15 10.63
C GLU A 265 16.32 0.21 12.16
N GLY A 266 15.09 0.29 12.65
CA GLY A 266 14.82 0.59 14.07
C GLY A 266 15.02 2.08 14.43
N VAL A 267 14.97 2.99 13.47
CA VAL A 267 14.95 4.45 13.69
C VAL A 267 13.51 4.94 13.79
N GLU A 268 13.24 5.93 14.65
CA GLU A 268 11.93 6.60 14.69
C GLU A 268 11.70 7.43 13.44
N THR A 269 10.53 7.24 12.84
CA THR A 269 9.98 8.01 11.73
C THR A 269 8.51 8.31 12.01
N LYS A 270 7.83 9.04 11.14
CA LYS A 270 6.39 9.38 11.29
C LYS A 270 5.57 8.67 10.24
N ALA A 271 4.34 8.28 10.57
CA ALA A 271 3.36 7.83 9.58
C ALA A 271 2.90 9.02 8.71
N ALA A 272 3.52 9.19 7.54
CA ALA A 272 3.32 10.32 6.63
C ALA A 272 1.99 10.24 5.85
N LYS A 273 1.53 9.02 5.53
CA LYS A 273 0.27 8.78 4.80
C LYS A 273 -0.37 7.49 5.29
N LEU A 274 -1.63 7.55 5.70
CA LEU A 274 -2.46 6.37 5.96
C LEU A 274 -3.32 6.05 4.72
N MET A 275 -3.43 4.78 4.37
CA MET A 275 -4.19 4.21 3.24
C MET A 275 -5.14 3.11 3.73
N LYS A 276 -6.23 2.83 3.01
CA LYS A 276 -7.22 1.80 3.37
C LYS A 276 -8.08 1.37 2.15
N ARG A 277 -8.40 0.07 2.00
CA ARG A 277 -9.45 -0.47 1.07
C ARG A 277 -10.19 -1.68 1.64
N ARG A 278 -11.14 -2.24 0.88
CA ARG A 278 -11.68 -3.60 1.09
C ARG A 278 -10.81 -4.68 0.40
N TYR A 279 -10.49 -5.78 1.08
CA TYR A 279 -9.78 -6.93 0.49
C TYR A 279 -10.46 -8.25 0.82
N ARG A 280 -10.21 -9.23 -0.04
CA ARG A 280 -10.85 -10.53 -0.03
C ARG A 280 -9.94 -11.54 -0.69
N GLY A 281 -9.37 -12.44 0.10
CA GLY A 281 -8.24 -13.26 -0.32
C GLY A 281 -7.35 -13.70 0.83
N ASP A 282 -6.67 -14.82 0.66
CA ASP A 282 -5.76 -15.41 1.64
C ASP A 282 -4.69 -14.42 2.15
N LEU A 283 -4.66 -14.23 3.47
CA LEU A 283 -3.47 -13.70 4.13
C LEU A 283 -2.41 -14.79 4.24
N VAL A 284 -1.16 -14.40 3.99
CA VAL A 284 0.01 -15.18 4.40
C VAL A 284 0.28 -14.88 5.87
N GLU A 285 -0.03 -15.84 6.73
CA GLU A 285 0.37 -15.85 8.13
C GLU A 285 1.77 -16.46 8.27
N ILE A 286 2.74 -15.62 8.63
CA ILE A 286 4.10 -16.05 8.93
C ILE A 286 4.25 -16.29 10.43
N THR A 287 4.70 -17.51 10.77
CA THR A 287 5.21 -17.85 12.10
C THR A 287 6.73 -17.90 12.04
N PRO A 288 7.44 -16.85 12.47
CA PRO A 288 8.90 -16.88 12.61
C PRO A 288 9.31 -17.77 13.78
N ARG A 289 10.61 -17.91 14.04
CA ARG A 289 11.11 -18.80 15.09
C ARG A 289 10.45 -18.53 16.45
N SER A 290 10.17 -17.27 16.77
CA SER A 290 9.42 -16.79 17.94
C SER A 290 7.91 -16.69 17.62
N PRO A 291 7.05 -17.62 18.08
CA PRO A 291 5.65 -17.68 17.64
C PRO A 291 4.76 -16.55 18.18
N GLY A 292 5.20 -15.82 19.21
CA GLY A 292 4.53 -14.58 19.64
C GLY A 292 4.55 -13.52 18.54
N ASN A 293 5.65 -13.39 17.81
CA ASN A 293 5.84 -12.46 16.69
C ASN A 293 5.20 -12.97 15.38
N LYS A 294 4.09 -13.70 15.46
CA LYS A 294 3.36 -14.23 14.30
C LYS A 294 2.44 -13.15 13.71
N PHE A 295 2.63 -12.83 12.44
CA PHE A 295 1.90 -11.76 11.73
C PHE A 295 1.27 -12.26 10.43
N SER A 296 0.24 -11.56 9.96
CA SER A 296 -0.52 -11.89 8.75
C SER A 296 -0.53 -10.72 7.78
N LEU A 297 -0.29 -10.98 6.49
CA LEU A 297 -0.13 -9.97 5.44
C LEU A 297 -0.79 -10.42 4.13
N THR A 298 -1.23 -9.49 3.28
CA THR A 298 -1.61 -9.85 1.90
C THR A 298 -0.37 -10.29 1.11
N PRO A 299 -0.43 -11.29 0.21
CA PRO A 299 0.79 -11.94 -0.29
C PRO A 299 1.71 -11.05 -1.14
N LYS A 300 1.18 -9.91 -1.63
CA LYS A 300 1.91 -8.80 -2.28
C LYS A 300 2.89 -8.05 -1.37
N HIS A 301 2.69 -8.10 -0.05
CA HIS A 301 3.32 -7.14 0.86
C HIS A 301 4.81 -7.47 1.10
N PRO A 302 5.76 -6.54 0.90
CA PRO A 302 7.18 -6.85 1.03
C PRO A 302 7.63 -6.92 2.49
N VAL A 303 8.43 -7.93 2.82
CA VAL A 303 9.03 -8.18 4.13
C VAL A 303 10.54 -8.27 3.97
N LEU A 304 11.31 -7.57 4.80
CA LEU A 304 12.76 -7.55 4.72
C LEU A 304 13.33 -8.88 5.21
N ALA A 305 14.00 -9.62 4.31
CA ALA A 305 14.49 -10.96 4.58
C ALA A 305 15.71 -11.34 3.71
N ILE A 306 16.38 -12.43 4.09
CA ILE A 306 17.39 -13.11 3.28
C ILE A 306 16.86 -14.48 2.91
N ARG A 307 16.77 -14.76 1.60
CA ARG A 307 16.43 -16.09 1.07
C ARG A 307 17.42 -17.13 1.57
N ARG A 308 16.93 -18.30 1.98
CA ARG A 308 17.75 -19.41 2.45
C ARG A 308 18.68 -19.97 1.37
N GLU A 309 18.28 -19.86 0.11
CA GLU A 309 18.94 -20.51 -1.03
C GLU A 309 20.27 -19.87 -1.44
N SER A 310 20.46 -18.56 -1.20
CA SER A 310 21.74 -17.86 -1.44
C SER A 310 22.78 -18.21 -0.36
N VAL A 311 22.34 -18.45 0.87
CA VAL A 311 23.20 -18.68 2.04
C VAL A 311 23.38 -20.17 2.41
N ARG A 312 22.79 -21.12 1.69
CA ARG A 312 22.94 -22.57 1.99
C ARG A 312 24.36 -23.10 1.76
N SER A 313 24.79 -24.03 2.62
CA SER A 313 26.10 -24.71 2.52
C SER A 313 26.08 -25.95 1.61
N SER A 314 24.94 -26.62 1.44
CA SER A 314 24.81 -27.74 0.50
C SER A 314 23.39 -27.92 -0.05
N LEU A 315 23.27 -28.66 -1.16
CA LEU A 315 21.99 -29.04 -1.78
C LEU A 315 21.25 -30.19 -1.05
N ARG A 316 21.85 -30.79 -0.01
CA ARG A 316 21.30 -31.96 0.72
C ARG A 316 20.93 -31.68 2.19
N GLY A 317 20.89 -30.40 2.60
CA GLY A 317 20.57 -29.99 3.97
C GLY A 317 19.10 -30.23 4.37
N GLN A 318 18.82 -30.32 5.67
CA GLN A 318 17.48 -30.52 6.24
C GLN A 318 16.80 -29.21 6.71
N GLY A 319 17.22 -28.05 6.19
CA GLY A 319 16.67 -26.75 6.60
C GLY A 319 17.13 -26.25 7.98
N ARG A 320 18.21 -26.82 8.53
CA ARG A 320 18.72 -26.51 9.88
C ARG A 320 19.67 -25.30 9.85
N TRP A 321 19.88 -24.65 11.00
CA TRP A 321 20.88 -23.56 11.13
C TRP A 321 22.31 -24.00 10.74
N ALA A 322 22.64 -25.29 10.84
CA ALA A 322 23.94 -25.85 10.43
C ALA A 322 24.11 -25.96 8.90
N ASP A 323 23.02 -25.85 8.12
CA ASP A 323 23.04 -25.96 6.67
C ASP A 323 23.26 -24.58 5.99
N ILE A 324 23.72 -23.58 6.75
CA ILE A 324 23.94 -22.20 6.31
C ILE A 324 25.44 -21.91 6.33
N HIS A 325 25.95 -21.36 5.23
CA HIS A 325 27.35 -21.02 5.02
C HIS A 325 27.64 -19.64 5.63
N SER A 326 28.53 -19.56 6.62
CA SER A 326 28.84 -18.34 7.38
C SER A 326 29.29 -17.19 6.47
N GLU A 327 30.25 -17.43 5.57
CA GLU A 327 30.84 -16.38 4.72
C GLU A 327 29.82 -15.77 3.73
N ARG A 328 29.09 -16.62 2.99
CA ARG A 328 27.98 -16.18 2.12
C ARG A 328 26.95 -15.40 2.91
N LEU A 329 26.59 -15.86 4.12
CA LEU A 329 25.68 -15.15 4.99
C LEU A 329 26.23 -13.79 5.43
N SER A 330 27.53 -13.64 5.70
CA SER A 330 28.11 -12.32 6.01
C SER A 330 28.20 -11.37 4.80
N GLN A 331 28.13 -11.88 3.57
CA GLN A 331 28.21 -11.11 2.33
C GLN A 331 26.84 -10.80 1.69
N THR A 332 25.76 -11.45 2.15
CA THR A 332 24.41 -11.28 1.60
C THR A 332 23.65 -10.24 2.42
N GLU A 333 23.23 -9.11 1.84
CA GLU A 333 22.31 -8.19 2.52
C GLU A 333 20.83 -8.60 2.35
N PRO A 334 19.93 -8.17 3.25
CA PRO A 334 18.50 -8.41 3.14
C PRO A 334 17.83 -7.63 1.99
N GLU A 335 16.81 -8.24 1.41
CA GLU A 335 15.96 -7.66 0.37
C GLU A 335 14.48 -7.65 0.81
N PHE A 336 13.66 -6.77 0.23
CA PHE A 336 12.22 -6.72 0.50
C PHE A 336 11.47 -7.74 -0.35
N ILE A 337 11.25 -8.93 0.20
CA ILE A 337 10.62 -10.06 -0.48
C ILE A 337 9.10 -10.02 -0.27
N PRO A 338 8.26 -10.08 -1.33
CA PRO A 338 6.83 -10.26 -1.16
C PRO A 338 6.53 -11.47 -0.26
N VAL A 339 5.70 -11.29 0.76
CA VAL A 339 5.46 -12.30 1.81
C VAL A 339 4.97 -13.65 1.23
N GLY A 340 4.35 -13.65 0.05
CA GLY A 340 3.96 -14.85 -0.70
C GLY A 340 5.08 -15.60 -1.41
N GLU A 341 6.31 -15.10 -1.49
CA GLU A 341 7.48 -15.86 -2.00
C GLU A 341 8.26 -16.58 -0.90
N LEU A 342 8.16 -16.13 0.35
CA LEU A 342 8.96 -16.61 1.46
C LEU A 342 8.72 -18.11 1.71
N GLN A 343 9.78 -18.80 2.11
CA GLN A 343 9.80 -20.23 2.39
C GLN A 343 10.18 -20.52 3.85
N PRO A 344 9.73 -21.66 4.42
CA PRO A 344 10.20 -22.12 5.72
C PRO A 344 11.74 -22.28 5.75
N GLY A 345 12.40 -21.50 6.60
CA GLY A 345 13.84 -21.45 6.76
C GLY A 345 14.54 -20.21 6.17
N ASP A 346 13.81 -19.34 5.45
CA ASP A 346 14.26 -17.98 5.09
C ASP A 346 14.39 -17.10 6.33
N LEU A 347 15.30 -16.12 6.29
CA LEU A 347 15.71 -15.34 7.46
C LEU A 347 15.09 -13.93 7.44
N LEU A 348 14.05 -13.70 8.23
CA LEU A 348 13.45 -12.37 8.40
C LEU A 348 14.35 -11.43 9.21
N VAL A 349 14.31 -10.14 8.90
CA VAL A 349 15.01 -9.07 9.64
C VAL A 349 14.15 -8.50 10.76
N PHE A 350 14.65 -8.65 11.99
CA PHE A 350 14.17 -7.95 13.19
C PHE A 350 15.21 -6.87 13.54
N PRO A 351 15.01 -5.59 13.20
CA PRO A 351 15.96 -4.54 13.55
C PRO A 351 15.92 -4.21 15.04
N ILE A 352 17.02 -3.62 15.52
CA ILE A 352 17.18 -3.21 16.92
C ILE A 352 16.80 -1.73 17.04
N ASN A 353 15.83 -1.40 17.89
CA ASN A 353 15.44 -0.01 18.14
C ASN A 353 16.65 0.85 18.59
N LYS A 354 17.00 1.87 17.78
CA LYS A 354 18.15 2.75 17.96
C LYS A 354 17.87 3.95 18.89
N VAL A 355 16.62 4.20 19.28
CA VAL A 355 16.20 5.35 20.11
C VAL A 355 16.97 5.38 21.44
N LYS A 356 17.47 6.55 21.81
CA LYS A 356 18.10 6.83 23.12
C LYS A 356 17.72 8.24 23.55
N ARG A 357 16.74 8.38 24.44
CA ARG A 357 16.44 9.63 25.17
C ARG A 357 16.51 9.33 26.65
N ASP A 358 17.43 9.97 27.35
CA ASP A 358 17.56 9.80 28.80
C ASP A 358 16.64 10.75 29.56
N ASP A 359 16.17 10.32 30.73
CA ASP A 359 15.29 11.10 31.61
C ASP A 359 15.81 10.98 33.05
N SER A 360 16.34 12.09 33.57
CA SER A 360 16.90 12.18 34.92
C SER A 360 15.83 12.27 36.02
N SER A 361 14.55 12.49 35.68
CA SER A 361 13.45 12.46 36.65
C SER A 361 13.10 11.05 37.10
N LEU A 362 13.42 10.04 36.29
CA LEU A 362 13.39 8.63 36.67
C LEU A 362 14.74 8.28 37.30
N SER A 363 14.80 8.10 38.63
CA SER A 363 16.03 7.67 39.30
C SER A 363 16.31 6.17 39.09
N ASP A 364 17.57 5.76 39.21
CA ASP A 364 17.95 4.34 39.05
C ASP A 364 17.30 3.43 40.10
N ASP A 365 17.16 3.91 41.34
CA ASP A 365 16.38 3.20 42.38
C ASP A 365 14.87 3.18 42.07
N PHE A 366 14.30 4.22 41.43
CA PHE A 366 12.91 4.15 40.94
C PHE A 366 12.75 3.13 39.80
N LEU A 367 13.70 3.05 38.87
CA LEU A 367 13.68 2.04 37.79
C LEU A 367 13.77 0.62 38.35
N ARG A 368 14.59 0.39 39.37
CA ARG A 368 14.64 -0.90 40.11
C ARG A 368 13.33 -1.20 40.83
N LEU A 369 12.72 -0.22 41.50
CA LEU A 369 11.41 -0.39 42.14
C LEU A 369 10.29 -0.65 41.12
N LEU A 370 10.38 -0.02 39.94
CA LEU A 370 9.45 -0.21 38.83
C LEU A 370 9.48 -1.63 38.27
N GLY A 371 10.66 -2.27 38.20
CA GLY A 371 10.79 -3.67 37.76
C GLY A 371 10.06 -4.64 38.69
N TYR A 372 10.32 -4.56 40.00
CA TYR A 372 9.57 -5.32 41.01
C TYR A 372 8.07 -5.02 40.98
N TYR A 373 7.67 -3.75 40.81
CA TYR A 373 6.26 -3.40 40.64
C TYR A 373 5.66 -4.02 39.38
N VAL A 374 6.39 -4.07 38.26
CA VAL A 374 5.89 -4.64 36.99
C VAL A 374 5.74 -6.16 37.07
N ALA A 375 6.57 -6.86 37.84
CA ALA A 375 6.40 -8.27 38.18
C ALA A 375 5.22 -8.49 39.14
N GLU A 376 5.42 -8.13 40.42
CA GLU A 376 4.57 -8.58 41.53
C GLU A 376 3.80 -7.44 42.23
N GLY A 377 3.80 -6.24 41.65
CA GLY A 377 3.16 -5.07 42.23
C GLY A 377 1.68 -4.89 41.88
N CYS A 378 0.88 -4.43 42.83
CA CYS A 378 -0.49 -3.96 42.65
C CYS A 378 -0.64 -2.51 43.13
N ALA A 379 -1.29 -1.67 42.33
CA ALA A 379 -1.71 -0.33 42.74
C ALA A 379 -3.20 -0.33 43.07
N THR A 380 -3.51 -0.24 44.36
CA THR A 380 -4.84 -0.50 44.94
C THR A 380 -5.29 0.66 45.85
N ARG A 381 -6.50 0.56 46.42
CA ARG A 381 -6.98 1.48 47.46
C ARG A 381 -7.39 0.69 48.70
N PHE A 382 -6.64 0.87 49.79
CA PHE A 382 -6.98 0.33 51.11
C PHE A 382 -7.61 1.44 51.95
N ASN A 383 -8.79 1.18 52.53
CA ASN A 383 -9.54 2.12 53.37
C ASN A 383 -9.72 3.52 52.74
N GLY A 384 -9.89 3.57 51.41
CA GLY A 384 -10.01 4.80 50.63
C GLY A 384 -8.68 5.47 50.22
N CYS A 385 -7.55 5.11 50.83
CA CYS A 385 -6.23 5.67 50.52
C CYS A 385 -5.54 4.90 49.38
N ASP A 386 -4.90 5.63 48.45
CA ASP A 386 -4.09 5.03 47.38
C ASP A 386 -2.82 4.40 47.94
N ALA A 387 -2.60 3.12 47.61
CA ALA A 387 -1.51 2.31 48.11
C ALA A 387 -0.86 1.45 47.01
N VAL A 388 0.42 1.15 47.21
CA VAL A 388 1.16 0.18 46.42
C VAL A 388 1.43 -1.02 47.31
N GLU A 389 1.13 -2.21 46.79
CA GLU A 389 1.39 -3.51 47.39
C GLU A 389 2.34 -4.26 46.46
N ILE A 390 3.35 -4.95 47.00
CA ILE A 390 4.20 -5.90 46.29
C ILE A 390 4.18 -7.21 47.07
N CYS A 391 3.88 -8.32 46.40
CA CYS A 391 3.80 -9.65 47.01
C CYS A 391 5.03 -10.47 46.63
N LEU A 392 5.77 -11.00 47.60
CA LEU A 392 6.90 -11.90 47.37
C LEU A 392 6.71 -13.21 48.14
N GLY A 393 7.52 -14.23 47.87
CA GLY A 393 7.59 -15.43 48.71
C GLY A 393 8.08 -15.09 50.12
N ASP A 394 7.51 -15.73 51.15
CA ASP A 394 7.94 -15.56 52.54
C ASP A 394 9.42 -15.93 52.81
N HIS A 395 9.99 -16.76 51.93
CA HIS A 395 11.39 -17.20 51.90
C HIS A 395 12.33 -16.26 51.13
N GLU A 396 11.81 -15.26 50.39
CA GLU A 396 12.60 -14.37 49.51
C GLU A 396 13.18 -13.15 50.27
N GLU A 397 13.72 -13.40 51.46
CA GLU A 397 14.06 -12.36 52.44
C GLU A 397 15.00 -11.26 51.90
N ASN A 398 15.89 -11.61 50.96
CA ASN A 398 16.78 -10.66 50.29
C ASN A 398 16.04 -9.72 49.32
N LEU A 399 15.05 -10.22 48.58
CA LEU A 399 14.21 -9.40 47.69
C LEU A 399 13.30 -8.50 48.51
N ILE A 400 12.73 -9.01 49.61
CA ILE A 400 11.96 -8.22 50.57
C ILE A 400 12.80 -7.05 51.11
N LYS A 401 14.04 -7.31 51.55
CA LYS A 401 14.97 -6.27 52.03
C LYS A 401 15.31 -5.24 50.94
N ASP A 402 15.53 -5.67 49.70
CA ASP A 402 15.81 -4.77 48.58
C ASP A 402 14.60 -3.88 48.24
N VAL A 403 13.39 -4.43 48.11
CA VAL A 403 12.16 -3.66 47.87
C VAL A 403 11.88 -2.67 49.00
N VAL A 404 12.04 -3.07 50.27
CA VAL A 404 11.90 -2.17 51.43
C VAL A 404 12.92 -1.02 51.38
N SER A 405 14.18 -1.32 51.02
CA SER A 405 15.23 -0.32 50.84
C SER A 405 14.91 0.66 49.70
N LEU A 406 14.48 0.14 48.55
CA LEU A 406 14.09 0.93 47.38
C LEU A 406 12.92 1.87 47.66
N ILE A 407 11.85 1.39 48.32
CA ILE A 407 10.71 2.24 48.73
C ILE A 407 11.19 3.36 49.68
N LYS A 408 12.07 3.04 50.64
CA LYS A 408 12.62 4.04 51.57
C LYS A 408 13.49 5.08 50.87
N LYS A 409 14.30 4.70 49.88
CA LYS A 409 15.08 5.65 49.07
C LYS A 409 14.21 6.54 48.18
N VAL A 410 13.23 5.93 47.49
CA VAL A 410 12.39 6.62 46.49
C VAL A 410 11.37 7.55 47.14
N LEU A 411 10.88 7.24 48.34
CA LEU A 411 9.78 7.98 48.98
C LEU A 411 10.09 8.52 50.39
N GLY A 412 11.26 8.23 50.96
CA GLY A 412 11.60 8.60 52.35
C GLY A 412 10.79 7.86 53.45
N LYS A 413 9.83 6.99 53.09
CA LYS A 413 8.97 6.26 54.04
C LYS A 413 9.34 4.78 54.11
N THR A 414 9.24 4.20 55.31
CA THR A 414 9.29 2.75 55.50
C THR A 414 7.94 2.11 55.14
N PRO A 415 7.88 1.09 54.26
CA PRO A 415 6.65 0.30 54.03
C PRO A 415 6.35 -0.64 55.19
N SER A 416 5.09 -1.06 55.34
CA SER A 416 4.71 -2.16 56.23
C SER A 416 4.89 -3.51 55.53
N VAL A 417 5.54 -4.48 56.18
CA VAL A 417 5.69 -5.86 55.68
C VAL A 417 4.85 -6.79 56.55
N THR A 418 3.97 -7.58 55.91
CA THR A 418 3.09 -8.56 56.57
C THR A 418 3.32 -9.96 56.00
N TYR A 419 3.48 -10.97 56.85
CA TYR A 419 3.75 -12.35 56.43
C TYR A 419 2.53 -13.25 56.62
N ASP A 420 2.04 -13.85 55.53
CA ASP A 420 1.04 -14.92 55.54
C ASP A 420 1.74 -16.28 55.37
N ARG A 421 2.00 -16.96 56.49
CA ARG A 421 2.62 -18.29 56.54
C ARG A 421 1.70 -19.42 56.07
N VAL A 422 0.42 -19.16 55.80
CA VAL A 422 -0.53 -20.14 55.25
C VAL A 422 -0.54 -20.08 53.71
N ARG A 423 -0.25 -18.91 53.14
CA ARG A 423 -0.09 -18.69 51.69
C ARG A 423 1.36 -18.62 51.21
N HIS A 424 2.32 -18.71 52.13
CA HIS A 424 3.76 -18.53 51.88
C HIS A 424 4.13 -17.19 51.22
N GLY A 425 3.43 -16.12 51.61
CA GLY A 425 3.55 -14.79 51.01
C GLY A 425 3.97 -13.70 52.00
N ALA A 426 4.79 -12.76 51.52
CA ALA A 426 5.14 -11.52 52.19
C ALA A 426 4.57 -10.33 51.41
N TYR A 427 3.68 -9.57 52.05
CA TYR A 427 2.99 -8.41 51.47
C TYR A 427 3.67 -7.13 51.95
N ILE A 428 4.28 -6.39 51.02
CA ILE A 428 4.97 -5.12 51.25
C ILE A 428 4.05 -3.99 50.80
N VAL A 429 3.47 -3.24 51.75
CA VAL A 429 2.47 -2.21 51.47
C VAL A 429 2.98 -0.82 51.84
N VAL A 430 2.78 0.16 50.95
CA VAL A 430 3.07 1.59 51.19
C VAL A 430 1.93 2.49 50.75
N TYR A 431 1.48 3.36 51.65
CA TYR A 431 0.45 4.37 51.39
C TYR A 431 1.07 5.62 50.76
N SER A 432 0.88 5.77 49.45
CA SER A 432 1.39 6.89 48.67
C SER A 432 0.64 7.04 47.34
N LYS A 433 -0.18 8.09 47.25
CA LYS A 433 -0.86 8.50 46.01
C LYS A 433 0.13 8.83 44.88
N GLU A 434 1.24 9.47 45.22
CA GLU A 434 2.28 9.87 44.27
C GLU A 434 2.99 8.65 43.65
N LEU A 435 3.51 7.74 44.48
CA LEU A 435 4.17 6.53 43.97
C LEU A 435 3.19 5.59 43.27
N SER A 436 1.95 5.47 43.76
CA SER A 436 0.90 4.75 43.06
C SER A 436 0.64 5.37 41.67
N ALA A 437 0.58 6.70 41.55
CA ALA A 437 0.42 7.37 40.26
C ALA A 437 1.63 7.17 39.34
N GLN A 438 2.87 7.32 39.84
CA GLN A 438 4.09 7.13 39.03
C GLN A 438 4.25 5.66 38.58
N LEU A 439 4.02 4.68 39.45
CA LEU A 439 4.09 3.26 39.09
C LEU A 439 2.96 2.84 38.14
N VAL A 440 1.74 3.40 38.26
CA VAL A 440 0.67 3.18 37.27
C VAL A 440 0.96 3.84 35.92
N LYS A 441 1.54 5.05 35.93
CA LYS A 441 1.98 5.79 34.73
C LYS A 441 3.09 5.04 33.98
N HIS A 442 4.13 4.59 34.71
CA HIS A 442 5.33 4.03 34.13
C HIS A 442 5.35 2.49 34.02
N GLY A 443 4.54 1.79 34.82
CA GLY A 443 4.46 0.33 34.92
C GLY A 443 3.08 -0.29 34.61
N GLY A 444 2.05 0.54 34.42
CA GLY A 444 0.67 0.09 34.16
C GLY A 444 -0.09 -0.41 35.39
N LYS A 445 -1.34 -0.85 35.19
CA LYS A 445 -2.23 -1.34 36.26
C LYS A 445 -2.93 -2.65 35.86
N TYR A 446 -3.10 -3.53 36.83
CA TYR A 446 -3.53 -4.94 36.68
C TYR A 446 -2.56 -5.78 35.85
N ALA A 447 -2.50 -7.10 36.10
CA ALA A 447 -1.51 -8.00 35.47
C ALA A 447 -1.55 -8.00 33.91
N ILE A 448 -2.71 -7.77 33.30
CA ILE A 448 -2.86 -7.66 31.83
C ILE A 448 -2.49 -6.27 31.28
N GLY A 449 -2.55 -5.23 32.11
CA GLY A 449 -2.24 -3.84 31.74
C GLY A 449 -0.83 -3.37 32.13
N LYS A 450 -0.01 -4.28 32.69
CA LYS A 450 1.42 -4.07 32.94
C LYS A 450 2.16 -3.74 31.65
N ARG A 451 3.02 -2.73 31.68
CA ARG A 451 3.85 -2.28 30.55
C ARG A 451 4.87 -1.27 31.06
N PHE A 452 5.98 -1.10 30.37
CA PHE A 452 6.81 0.08 30.51
C PHE A 452 6.21 1.25 29.70
N SER A 453 6.23 2.48 30.24
CA SER A 453 5.87 3.70 29.49
C SER A 453 6.85 4.02 28.36
N LYS A 454 6.46 4.88 27.40
CA LYS A 454 7.39 5.40 26.37
C LYS A 454 8.69 5.96 26.98
N THR A 455 8.62 6.76 28.03
CA THR A 455 9.83 7.30 28.72
C THR A 455 10.83 6.20 29.07
N VAL A 456 10.37 5.09 29.66
CA VAL A 456 11.21 3.94 30.04
C VAL A 456 11.66 3.15 28.80
N MET A 457 10.82 3.05 27.76
CA MET A 457 11.18 2.42 26.49
C MET A 457 12.18 3.23 25.65
N ASP A 458 12.30 4.54 25.88
CA ASP A 458 13.23 5.43 25.19
C ASP A 458 14.63 5.50 25.88
N LEU A 459 14.70 5.18 27.18
CA LEU A 459 15.93 5.26 28.00
C LEU A 459 17.13 4.53 27.36
N PRO A 460 18.38 4.95 27.67
CA PRO A 460 19.58 4.20 27.29
C PRO A 460 19.53 2.73 27.77
N PRO A 461 20.00 1.74 26.98
CA PRO A 461 19.81 0.32 27.30
C PRO A 461 20.32 -0.11 28.68
N ALA A 462 21.40 0.52 29.17
CA ALA A 462 21.93 0.28 30.51
C ALA A 462 20.94 0.67 31.64
N ARG A 463 20.17 1.75 31.47
CA ARG A 463 19.17 2.19 32.44
C ARG A 463 17.88 1.37 32.34
N GLN A 464 17.50 0.97 31.12
CA GLN A 464 16.42 0.00 30.91
C GLN A 464 16.69 -1.33 31.60
N LYS A 465 17.96 -1.77 31.60
CA LYS A 465 18.38 -3.00 32.27
C LYS A 465 18.04 -3.00 33.76
N LEU A 466 18.10 -1.86 34.46
CA LEU A 466 17.79 -1.76 35.90
C LEU A 466 16.36 -2.20 36.24
N ALA A 467 15.39 -1.80 35.41
CA ALA A 467 13.98 -2.20 35.55
C ALA A 467 13.74 -3.63 35.04
N LEU A 468 14.54 -4.10 34.09
CA LEU A 468 14.41 -5.44 33.54
C LEU A 468 15.00 -6.51 34.46
N ASP A 469 16.21 -6.31 34.99
CA ASP A 469 16.89 -7.23 35.90
C ASP A 469 16.07 -7.42 37.19
N THR A 470 15.43 -6.36 37.70
CA THR A 470 14.53 -6.44 38.87
C THR A 470 13.17 -7.05 38.55
N TYR A 471 12.62 -6.88 37.33
CA TYR A 471 11.48 -7.69 36.87
C TYR A 471 11.84 -9.19 36.82
N TYR A 472 13.06 -9.55 36.39
CA TYR A 472 13.55 -10.93 36.40
C TYR A 472 13.84 -11.51 37.79
N LEU A 473 14.04 -10.67 38.80
CA LEU A 473 14.10 -11.14 40.19
C LEU A 473 12.71 -11.48 40.77
N GLY A 474 11.62 -10.99 40.17
CA GLY A 474 10.23 -11.32 40.55
C GLY A 474 9.61 -12.46 39.73
N ASP A 475 9.18 -12.19 38.48
CA ASP A 475 8.48 -13.16 37.60
C ASP A 475 9.48 -13.92 36.68
N GLY A 476 10.77 -13.93 37.05
CA GLY A 476 11.82 -14.63 36.32
C GLY A 476 12.17 -16.00 36.92
N SER A 477 12.74 -16.86 36.09
CA SER A 477 13.19 -18.20 36.46
C SER A 477 14.44 -18.56 35.67
N VAL A 478 15.47 -19.06 36.36
CA VAL A 478 16.77 -19.41 35.78
C VAL A 478 16.95 -20.93 35.82
N SER A 479 17.36 -21.51 34.70
CA SER A 479 17.65 -22.94 34.55
C SER A 479 19.03 -23.13 33.91
N ARG A 480 19.79 -24.13 34.38
CA ARG A 480 21.12 -24.46 33.84
C ARG A 480 21.05 -25.78 33.11
N GLU A 481 21.38 -25.77 31.82
CA GLU A 481 21.48 -26.97 30.98
C GLU A 481 22.93 -27.10 30.51
N GLY A 482 23.74 -27.82 31.29
CA GLY A 482 25.19 -27.83 31.13
C GLY A 482 25.79 -26.43 31.33
N LYS A 483 26.56 -25.95 30.35
CA LYS A 483 27.14 -24.59 30.35
C LYS A 483 26.15 -23.48 29.92
N LEU A 484 24.93 -23.82 29.49
CA LEU A 484 23.95 -22.85 29.04
C LEU A 484 23.02 -22.41 30.19
N ILE A 485 23.09 -21.14 30.57
CA ILE A 485 22.11 -20.50 31.44
C ILE A 485 20.92 -20.08 30.57
N ARG A 486 19.74 -20.67 30.79
CA ARG A 486 18.48 -20.24 30.17
C ARG A 486 17.62 -19.51 31.18
N ILE A 487 17.21 -18.30 30.83
CA ILE A 487 16.34 -17.45 31.64
C ILE A 487 14.96 -17.39 30.98
N ARG A 488 13.92 -17.42 31.81
CA ARG A 488 12.52 -17.45 31.42
C ARG A 488 11.69 -16.56 32.34
N ALA A 489 10.90 -15.66 31.76
CA ALA A 489 9.80 -14.97 32.46
C ALA A 489 8.46 -15.25 31.77
N ALA A 490 7.34 -14.96 32.43
CA ALA A 490 6.03 -15.40 31.93
C ALA A 490 4.88 -14.47 32.32
N THR A 491 4.72 -13.36 31.62
CA THR A 491 3.61 -12.41 31.85
C THR A 491 2.31 -12.79 31.13
N ILE A 492 1.16 -12.26 31.57
CA ILE A 492 -0.09 -12.26 30.79
C ILE A 492 -0.30 -10.96 30.01
N SER A 493 0.54 -9.94 30.22
CA SER A 493 0.53 -8.74 29.40
C SER A 493 1.29 -8.99 28.10
N LYS A 494 0.55 -9.02 26.99
CA LYS A 494 1.12 -9.05 25.64
C LYS A 494 2.10 -7.90 25.44
N GLN A 495 1.67 -6.69 25.79
CA GLN A 495 2.43 -5.46 25.61
C GLN A 495 3.79 -5.50 26.34
N LEU A 496 3.82 -5.99 27.59
CA LEU A 496 5.07 -6.16 28.34
C LEU A 496 6.00 -7.19 27.70
N ALA A 497 5.47 -8.29 27.15
CA ALA A 497 6.29 -9.34 26.55
C ALA A 497 7.09 -8.84 25.32
N PHE A 498 6.47 -8.05 24.45
CA PHE A 498 7.17 -7.45 23.31
C PHE A 498 8.16 -6.35 23.74
N GLN A 499 7.82 -5.56 24.78
CA GLN A 499 8.75 -4.57 25.34
C GLN A 499 10.01 -5.21 25.94
N ILE A 500 9.87 -6.33 26.65
CA ILE A 500 11.03 -7.07 27.18
C ILE A 500 11.91 -7.62 26.04
N GLN A 501 11.29 -8.12 24.97
CA GLN A 501 12.01 -8.56 23.78
C GLN A 501 12.79 -7.41 23.13
N GLU A 502 12.21 -6.21 23.04
CA GLU A 502 12.86 -5.01 22.50
C GLU A 502 14.03 -4.54 23.39
N ILE A 503 13.84 -4.48 24.71
CA ILE A 503 14.91 -4.09 25.66
C ILE A 503 16.08 -5.09 25.61
N LEU A 504 15.80 -6.39 25.48
CA LEU A 504 16.84 -7.41 25.31
C LEU A 504 17.53 -7.31 23.94
N ALA A 505 16.77 -7.05 22.86
CA ALA A 505 17.34 -6.84 21.52
C ALA A 505 18.32 -5.66 21.51
N ARG A 506 18.00 -4.57 22.21
CA ARG A 506 18.88 -3.40 22.43
C ARG A 506 20.11 -3.69 23.29
N GLN A 507 20.09 -4.75 24.09
CA GLN A 507 21.27 -5.29 24.78
C GLN A 507 22.02 -6.36 23.95
N GLY A 508 21.56 -6.65 22.73
CA GLY A 508 22.19 -7.64 21.85
C GLY A 508 21.75 -9.09 22.07
N ILE A 509 20.65 -9.30 22.81
CA ILE A 509 20.11 -10.61 23.19
C ILE A 509 18.72 -10.79 22.55
N PHE A 510 18.52 -11.79 21.68
CA PHE A 510 17.19 -12.02 21.12
C PHE A 510 16.30 -12.87 22.05
N ALA A 511 15.18 -12.31 22.52
CA ALA A 511 14.20 -13.03 23.35
C ALA A 511 13.16 -13.77 22.51
N TYR A 512 12.94 -15.05 22.79
CA TYR A 512 11.91 -15.88 22.17
C TYR A 512 10.59 -15.75 22.93
N ILE A 513 9.52 -15.26 22.31
CA ILE A 513 8.17 -15.22 22.91
C ILE A 513 7.39 -16.46 22.46
N ASN A 514 7.06 -17.35 23.40
CA ASN A 514 6.10 -18.43 23.19
C ASN A 514 4.72 -18.03 23.74
N VAL A 515 3.64 -18.42 23.06
CA VAL A 515 2.27 -18.14 23.50
C VAL A 515 1.65 -19.44 24.00
N ARG A 516 1.20 -19.46 25.25
CA ARG A 516 0.27 -20.47 25.75
C ARG A 516 -1.13 -19.87 25.68
N GLU A 517 -2.02 -20.48 24.90
CA GLU A 517 -3.40 -20.03 24.75
C GLU A 517 -4.22 -20.28 26.03
N ALA A 518 -5.35 -19.57 26.15
CA ALA A 518 -6.27 -19.73 27.26
C ALA A 518 -6.95 -21.11 27.25
N PHE A 519 -7.18 -21.71 28.42
CA PHE A 519 -7.90 -22.98 28.55
C PHE A 519 -8.61 -23.08 29.91
N ASP A 520 -9.75 -23.75 29.94
CA ASP A 520 -10.50 -24.04 31.17
C ASP A 520 -10.10 -25.41 31.72
N GLU A 521 -9.45 -25.45 32.88
CA GLU A 521 -9.02 -26.66 33.57
C GLU A 521 -10.07 -27.10 34.60
N LYS A 522 -10.62 -28.30 34.45
CA LYS A 522 -11.58 -28.88 35.40
C LYS A 522 -10.85 -29.68 36.48
N MET A 523 -10.87 -29.17 37.71
CA MET A 523 -10.30 -29.83 38.88
C MET A 523 -11.10 -31.07 39.30
N LYS A 524 -10.45 -31.93 40.11
CA LYS A 524 -11.06 -33.17 40.64
C LYS A 524 -12.28 -32.93 41.56
N ASP A 525 -12.40 -31.74 42.14
CA ASP A 525 -13.55 -31.31 42.94
C ASP A 525 -14.66 -30.63 42.12
N GLY A 526 -14.54 -30.63 40.78
CA GLY A 526 -15.50 -30.06 39.85
C GLY A 526 -15.32 -28.57 39.56
N LYS A 527 -14.44 -27.85 40.26
CA LYS A 527 -14.16 -26.43 39.98
C LYS A 527 -13.50 -26.27 38.61
N ILE A 528 -13.76 -25.14 37.95
CA ILE A 528 -13.16 -24.78 36.65
C ILE A 528 -12.22 -23.60 36.86
N ILE A 529 -10.92 -23.81 36.64
CA ILE A 529 -9.90 -22.76 36.62
C ILE A 529 -9.78 -22.24 35.18
N ARG A 530 -10.07 -20.95 34.97
CA ARG A 530 -9.92 -20.29 33.67
C ARG A 530 -8.51 -19.74 33.49
N HIS A 531 -7.63 -20.45 32.80
CA HIS A 531 -6.29 -19.97 32.49
C HIS A 531 -6.35 -18.94 31.37
N LYS A 532 -5.68 -17.80 31.56
CA LYS A 532 -5.55 -16.75 30.54
C LYS A 532 -4.34 -17.01 29.65
N THR A 533 -4.39 -16.50 28.41
CA THR A 533 -3.25 -16.50 27.49
C THR A 533 -2.00 -15.94 28.16
N ARG A 534 -0.90 -16.70 28.17
CA ARG A 534 0.36 -16.36 28.86
C ARG A 534 1.51 -16.32 27.86
N TYR A 535 2.24 -15.21 27.87
CA TYR A 535 3.40 -14.95 27.03
C TYR A 535 4.66 -15.36 27.79
N VAL A 536 5.28 -16.46 27.36
CA VAL A 536 6.44 -17.06 28.03
C VAL A 536 7.69 -16.74 27.24
N LEU A 537 8.53 -15.87 27.80
CA LEU A 537 9.78 -15.45 27.20
C LEU A 537 10.89 -16.45 27.54
N PHE A 538 11.79 -16.69 26.60
CA PHE A 538 12.99 -17.51 26.78
C PHE A 538 14.20 -16.87 26.11
N TYR A 539 15.29 -16.74 26.84
CA TYR A 539 16.57 -16.27 26.30
C TYR A 539 17.75 -16.89 27.07
N ALA A 540 18.96 -16.58 26.62
CA ALA A 540 20.20 -16.87 27.32
C ALA A 540 21.19 -15.74 27.00
N GLU A 541 21.99 -15.31 27.99
CA GLU A 541 22.90 -14.18 27.81
C GLU A 541 24.03 -14.52 26.82
N ASN A 542 24.52 -15.77 26.87
CA ASN A 542 25.58 -16.28 26.00
C ASN A 542 25.02 -17.09 24.80
N THR A 543 24.09 -16.53 24.03
CA THR A 543 23.61 -17.16 22.77
C THR A 543 24.63 -17.05 21.63
N ILE A 544 25.70 -17.84 21.70
CA ILE A 544 26.44 -18.23 20.49
C ILE A 544 25.49 -19.12 19.66
N GLY A 545 25.06 -18.61 18.50
CA GLY A 545 23.68 -18.80 18.01
C GLY A 545 23.26 -20.20 17.56
N ARG A 546 21.98 -20.54 17.82
CA ARG A 546 21.21 -21.65 17.19
C ARG A 546 19.70 -21.37 17.03
N ARG A 547 19.23 -20.13 17.18
CA ARG A 547 17.78 -19.78 17.13
C ARG A 547 17.51 -18.49 16.37
N ALA A 548 18.21 -17.42 16.72
CA ALA A 548 18.40 -16.21 15.93
C ALA A 548 19.90 -16.00 15.72
N LEU A 549 20.27 -15.22 14.71
CA LEU A 549 21.64 -14.70 14.51
C LEU A 549 21.62 -13.18 14.67
N ARG A 550 22.68 -12.60 15.21
CA ARG A 550 22.86 -11.15 15.32
C ARG A 550 23.79 -10.64 14.21
N ARG A 551 23.45 -9.52 13.59
CA ARG A 551 24.35 -8.65 12.83
C ARG A 551 24.48 -7.30 13.52
N GLU A 552 25.23 -6.38 12.90
CA GLU A 552 25.12 -4.96 13.21
C GLU A 552 23.69 -4.45 12.89
N GLY A 553 23.12 -3.64 13.78
CA GLY A 553 21.77 -3.08 13.63
C GLY A 553 20.58 -4.05 13.75
N TYR A 554 20.71 -5.35 13.48
CA TYR A 554 19.55 -6.27 13.40
C TYR A 554 19.83 -7.73 13.79
N PHE A 555 18.74 -8.49 13.97
CA PHE A 555 18.73 -9.95 14.10
C PHE A 555 18.07 -10.61 12.88
N LEU A 556 18.54 -11.82 12.56
CA LEU A 556 18.00 -12.70 11.53
C LEU A 556 17.31 -13.91 12.17
N LEU A 557 16.03 -14.13 11.83
CA LEU A 557 15.20 -15.21 12.38
C LEU A 557 14.58 -16.09 11.28
N PRO A 558 14.71 -17.43 11.35
CA PRO A 558 14.13 -18.31 10.35
C PRO A 558 12.60 -18.35 10.48
N VAL A 559 11.92 -18.21 9.35
CA VAL A 559 10.51 -18.59 9.18
C VAL A 559 10.38 -20.07 9.53
N CYS A 560 9.49 -20.42 10.46
CA CYS A 560 9.30 -21.81 10.91
C CYS A 560 8.02 -22.46 10.38
N LYS A 561 7.00 -21.64 10.09
CA LYS A 561 5.76 -22.09 9.46
C LYS A 561 5.15 -20.91 8.70
N ILE A 562 4.62 -21.21 7.53
CA ILE A 562 3.75 -20.30 6.77
C ILE A 562 2.39 -20.96 6.68
N ARG A 563 1.32 -20.18 6.77
CA ARG A 563 -0.05 -20.62 6.47
C ARG A 563 -0.73 -19.58 5.58
N ARG A 564 -1.59 -20.07 4.70
CA ARG A 564 -2.63 -19.26 4.06
C ARG A 564 -3.86 -19.27 4.97
N VAL A 565 -4.51 -18.14 5.13
CA VAL A 565 -5.67 -17.93 6.01
C VAL A 565 -6.70 -17.07 5.26
N PRO A 566 -7.87 -17.61 4.92
CA PRO A 566 -8.92 -16.86 4.23
C PRO A 566 -9.32 -15.60 4.99
N TYR A 567 -9.51 -14.50 4.26
CA TYR A 567 -9.72 -13.18 4.85
C TYR A 567 -10.65 -12.31 4.01
N ASP A 568 -11.49 -11.58 4.71
CA ASP A 568 -12.55 -10.77 4.13
C ASP A 568 -12.86 -9.58 5.04
N ASP A 569 -11.93 -8.62 5.10
CA ASP A 569 -12.18 -7.36 5.79
C ASP A 569 -11.43 -6.17 5.17
N TYR A 570 -11.53 -5.01 5.81
CA TYR A 570 -10.76 -3.84 5.46
C TYR A 570 -9.26 -4.03 5.74
N VAL A 571 -8.52 -3.59 4.74
CA VAL A 571 -7.08 -3.54 4.65
C VAL A 571 -6.62 -2.07 4.72
N TYR A 572 -5.43 -1.83 5.24
CA TYR A 572 -4.84 -0.57 5.68
C TYR A 572 -3.33 -0.59 5.35
N ASN A 573 -2.75 0.48 4.84
CA ASN A 573 -1.29 0.59 4.65
C ASN A 573 -0.83 1.96 5.16
N PHE A 574 0.46 2.17 5.35
CA PHE A 574 1.00 3.52 5.52
C PHE A 574 2.38 3.67 4.91
N GLU A 575 2.69 4.92 4.56
CA GLU A 575 4.04 5.35 4.20
C GLU A 575 4.64 6.05 5.41
N THR A 576 5.92 5.78 5.67
CA THR A 576 6.70 6.52 6.65
C THR A 576 7.42 7.70 6.02
N ALA A 577 7.67 8.75 6.80
CA ALA A 577 8.33 10.00 6.37
C ALA A 577 9.82 9.85 5.99
N THR A 578 10.30 8.61 5.89
CA THR A 578 11.67 8.24 5.51
C THR A 578 11.57 7.12 4.49
N GLU A 579 12.25 7.28 3.36
CA GLU A 579 12.46 6.18 2.40
C GLU A 579 13.14 4.97 3.13
N PRO A 580 12.88 3.72 2.73
CA PRO A 580 11.98 3.26 1.66
C PRO A 580 10.55 3.00 2.19
N HIS A 581 9.88 4.03 2.72
CA HIS A 581 8.53 4.01 3.30
C HIS A 581 8.23 2.80 4.20
N SER A 582 9.26 2.34 4.92
CA SER A 582 9.29 1.08 5.65
C SER A 582 8.82 1.23 7.10
N TYR A 583 8.30 0.14 7.66
CA TYR A 583 7.83 0.09 9.05
C TYR A 583 7.97 -1.31 9.67
N LEU A 584 7.71 -1.43 10.97
CA LEU A 584 7.77 -2.71 11.68
C LEU A 584 6.38 -3.29 11.99
N VAL A 585 6.17 -4.56 11.65
CA VAL A 585 5.02 -5.39 12.04
C VAL A 585 5.49 -6.44 13.05
N LYS A 586 4.99 -6.38 14.29
CA LYS A 586 5.44 -7.22 15.43
C LYS A 586 6.97 -7.35 15.58
N GLY A 587 7.70 -6.30 15.23
CA GLY A 587 9.16 -6.21 15.26
C GLY A 587 9.90 -6.66 13.99
N PHE A 588 9.20 -7.13 12.95
CA PHE A 588 9.80 -7.47 11.65
C PHE A 588 9.59 -6.37 10.63
N ALA A 589 10.61 -6.09 9.83
CA ALA A 589 10.60 -4.97 8.88
C ALA A 589 9.81 -5.28 7.59
N VAL A 590 8.98 -4.32 7.16
CA VAL A 590 8.11 -4.38 5.98
C VAL A 590 8.07 -3.02 5.25
N HIS A 591 7.45 -2.95 4.07
CA HIS A 591 7.53 -1.80 3.13
C HIS A 591 6.16 -1.39 2.57
N ASN A 592 5.91 -0.13 2.25
CA ASN A 592 4.66 0.28 1.57
C ASN A 592 4.47 -0.45 0.20
N CYS A 593 3.33 -0.25 -0.48
CA CYS A 593 3.05 -0.94 -1.74
C CYS A 593 2.94 0.04 -2.92
N THR A 594 4.07 0.34 -3.56
CA THR A 594 4.19 1.20 -4.76
C THR A 594 4.98 0.53 -5.91
N ALA A 595 4.99 1.18 -7.09
CA ALA A 595 5.45 0.61 -8.36
C ALA A 595 7.00 0.60 -8.53
N PRO A 596 7.57 -0.31 -9.36
CA PRO A 596 9.02 -0.46 -9.51
C PRO A 596 9.69 0.58 -10.42
N ILE A 597 10.95 0.86 -10.08
CA ILE A 597 11.85 1.89 -10.64
C ILE A 597 12.78 1.31 -11.71
N ARG A 598 12.97 1.99 -12.85
CA ARG A 598 13.79 1.51 -13.98
C ARG A 598 14.37 2.63 -14.86
N ASP A 599 15.62 2.48 -15.27
CA ASP A 599 16.41 3.50 -16.00
C ASP A 599 15.95 3.72 -17.46
N LYS A 600 15.23 2.76 -18.05
CA LYS A 600 14.69 2.85 -19.42
C LYS A 600 13.24 3.31 -19.44
N ASN A 601 12.93 4.19 -20.41
CA ASN A 601 11.57 4.60 -20.71
C ASN A 601 10.71 3.42 -21.21
N GLN A 602 9.45 3.40 -20.80
CA GLN A 602 8.46 2.37 -21.18
C GLN A 602 7.19 3.02 -21.72
N LEU A 603 6.61 2.42 -22.75
CA LEU A 603 5.36 2.89 -23.38
C LEU A 603 4.15 2.15 -22.78
N HIS A 604 3.27 2.89 -22.12
CA HIS A 604 1.91 2.47 -21.77
C HIS A 604 0.93 3.18 -22.71
N ALA A 605 0.29 2.41 -23.60
CA ALA A 605 -0.60 2.91 -24.64
C ALA A 605 -1.97 2.20 -24.58
N ALA A 606 -2.77 2.60 -23.60
CA ALA A 606 -4.10 2.07 -23.34
C ALA A 606 -5.21 2.70 -24.22
N VAL A 607 -6.27 1.93 -24.47
CA VAL A 607 -7.54 2.43 -25.04
C VAL A 607 -8.69 2.09 -24.10
N VAL A 608 -9.59 3.05 -23.86
CA VAL A 608 -10.80 2.86 -23.04
C VAL A 608 -12.02 3.30 -23.84
N GLU A 609 -12.91 2.37 -24.16
CA GLU A 609 -14.20 2.62 -24.80
C GLU A 609 -15.35 2.48 -23.79
N LEU A 610 -16.14 3.54 -23.60
CA LEU A 610 -17.37 3.49 -22.80
C LEU A 610 -18.59 3.68 -23.71
N VAL A 611 -19.58 2.78 -23.64
CA VAL A 611 -20.87 2.88 -24.37
C VAL A 611 -21.99 3.00 -23.35
N CYS A 612 -22.76 4.09 -23.42
CA CYS A 612 -23.81 4.41 -22.44
C CYS A 612 -25.14 4.65 -23.16
N LEU A 613 -26.14 3.78 -22.92
CA LEU A 613 -27.45 3.81 -23.57
C LEU A 613 -28.50 4.57 -22.75
N GLU A 614 -29.80 4.42 -23.04
CA GLU A 614 -30.82 5.38 -22.65
C GLU A 614 -31.14 5.35 -21.14
N ASN A 615 -31.03 6.51 -20.48
CA ASN A 615 -31.05 6.70 -19.02
C ASN A 615 -29.93 5.98 -18.25
N ALA A 616 -28.91 5.42 -18.93
CA ALA A 616 -27.79 4.75 -18.28
C ALA A 616 -26.76 5.75 -17.70
N GLN A 617 -25.92 5.30 -16.76
CA GLN A 617 -24.83 6.10 -16.19
C GLN A 617 -23.54 5.29 -16.02
N ILE A 618 -22.42 5.80 -16.52
CA ILE A 618 -21.08 5.28 -16.23
C ILE A 618 -20.30 6.34 -15.45
N LYS A 619 -19.82 5.98 -14.26
CA LYS A 619 -18.76 6.72 -13.55
C LYS A 619 -17.45 5.99 -13.79
N TYR A 620 -16.41 6.69 -14.22
CA TYR A 620 -15.09 6.11 -14.42
C TYR A 620 -14.06 6.90 -13.62
N SER A 621 -13.49 6.25 -12.61
CA SER A 621 -12.46 6.86 -11.75
C SER A 621 -11.07 6.35 -12.16
N THR A 622 -10.05 7.19 -12.02
CA THR A 622 -8.65 6.81 -12.23
C THR A 622 -7.78 7.52 -11.21
N VAL A 623 -7.01 6.76 -10.44
CA VAL A 623 -5.87 7.28 -9.68
C VAL A 623 -4.63 6.60 -10.26
N GLN A 624 -3.70 7.39 -10.79
CA GLN A 624 -2.45 6.89 -11.38
C GLN A 624 -1.25 7.55 -10.74
N ASN A 625 -0.34 6.71 -10.23
CA ASN A 625 0.98 7.09 -9.73
C ASN A 625 2.02 6.15 -10.36
N TRP A 626 2.85 6.69 -11.25
CA TRP A 626 3.85 5.93 -12.02
C TRP A 626 5.28 6.29 -11.58
N TYR A 627 6.29 5.67 -12.20
CA TYR A 627 7.68 6.15 -12.07
C TYR A 627 7.98 7.27 -13.08
N ALA A 628 8.47 8.39 -12.57
CA ALA A 628 8.66 9.64 -13.31
C ALA A 628 9.95 9.67 -14.16
N GLY A 629 10.88 8.76 -13.87
CA GLY A 629 12.29 8.91 -14.26
C GLY A 629 13.12 9.48 -13.12
N ASP A 630 14.44 9.56 -13.33
CA ASP A 630 15.38 10.13 -12.37
C ASP A 630 15.25 11.66 -12.28
N LYS A 631 16.05 12.27 -11.39
CA LYS A 631 16.09 13.75 -11.21
C LYS A 631 16.56 14.52 -12.45
N ASP A 632 17.24 13.85 -13.39
CA ASP A 632 17.71 14.40 -14.67
C ASP A 632 16.73 14.10 -15.83
N GLY A 633 15.58 13.45 -15.54
CA GLY A 633 14.56 13.10 -16.52
C GLY A 633 14.78 11.80 -17.31
N LYS A 634 15.73 10.94 -16.92
CA LYS A 634 15.97 9.65 -17.60
C LYS A 634 15.02 8.56 -17.11
N GLY A 635 14.52 7.74 -18.03
CA GLY A 635 13.60 6.65 -17.69
C GLY A 635 12.19 7.13 -17.33
N GLY A 636 11.42 6.27 -16.68
CA GLY A 636 10.02 6.52 -16.35
C GLY A 636 9.05 6.27 -17.51
N ILE A 637 7.75 6.45 -17.26
CA ILE A 637 6.70 5.94 -18.15
C ILE A 637 6.13 7.03 -19.08
N TYR A 638 6.02 6.69 -20.37
CA TYR A 638 5.24 7.42 -21.37
C TYR A 638 3.80 6.87 -21.38
N ASN A 639 2.83 7.75 -21.11
CA ASN A 639 1.47 7.38 -20.73
C ASN A 639 0.46 7.97 -21.74
N PHE A 640 0.36 7.31 -22.90
CA PHE A 640 -0.29 7.80 -24.13
C PHE A 640 -1.66 7.13 -24.32
N VAL A 641 -2.71 7.65 -23.70
CA VAL A 641 -3.98 6.92 -23.50
C VAL A 641 -5.17 7.56 -24.20
N THR A 642 -5.83 6.79 -25.08
CA THR A 642 -7.07 7.20 -25.74
C THR A 642 -8.29 6.68 -24.98
N LYS A 643 -8.82 7.49 -24.04
CA LYS A 643 -10.12 7.21 -23.38
C LYS A 643 -11.25 7.96 -24.09
N ARG A 644 -12.37 7.30 -24.41
CA ARG A 644 -13.57 7.95 -24.96
C ARG A 644 -14.86 7.24 -24.58
N GLY A 645 -15.84 8.04 -24.22
CA GLY A 645 -17.20 7.63 -23.94
C GLY A 645 -18.19 8.07 -25.02
N LYS A 646 -19.21 7.26 -25.25
CA LYS A 646 -20.30 7.51 -26.18
C LYS A 646 -21.62 7.46 -25.41
N CYS A 647 -22.14 8.64 -25.13
CA CYS A 647 -23.50 8.86 -24.63
C CYS A 647 -24.47 8.67 -25.81
N ALA A 648 -24.79 7.41 -26.11
CA ALA A 648 -25.53 7.01 -27.30
C ALA A 648 -27.05 7.15 -27.10
N GLY A 649 -27.57 6.80 -25.93
CA GLY A 649 -28.99 6.86 -25.61
C GLY A 649 -29.43 8.18 -24.98
N LYS A 650 -30.72 8.49 -25.00
CA LYS A 650 -31.25 9.72 -24.40
C LYS A 650 -31.01 9.72 -22.89
N LYS A 651 -30.74 10.88 -22.30
CA LYS A 651 -30.44 11.07 -20.86
C LYS A 651 -29.26 10.23 -20.32
N SER A 652 -28.42 9.63 -21.17
CA SER A 652 -27.24 8.88 -20.74
C SER A 652 -26.21 9.80 -20.08
N LYS A 653 -25.50 9.33 -19.05
CA LYS A 653 -24.47 10.12 -18.36
C LYS A 653 -23.12 9.40 -18.31
N ILE A 654 -22.05 10.06 -18.74
CA ILE A 654 -20.66 9.60 -18.54
C ILE A 654 -19.92 10.64 -17.69
N SER A 655 -19.28 10.18 -16.62
CA SER A 655 -18.52 11.03 -15.70
C SER A 655 -17.11 10.47 -15.51
N TRP A 656 -16.12 11.17 -16.08
CA TRP A 656 -14.69 10.90 -15.90
C TRP A 656 -14.20 11.64 -14.65
N THR A 657 -13.50 10.93 -13.76
CA THR A 657 -12.79 11.55 -12.63
C THR A 657 -11.37 10.99 -12.57
N GLN A 658 -10.35 11.84 -12.67
CA GLN A 658 -8.96 11.40 -12.68
C GLN A 658 -8.03 12.23 -11.79
N VAL A 659 -7.05 11.55 -11.21
CA VAL A 659 -5.89 12.15 -10.53
C VAL A 659 -4.64 11.45 -11.06
N GLU A 660 -3.77 12.21 -11.69
CA GLU A 660 -2.62 11.69 -12.43
C GLU A 660 -1.32 12.35 -11.96
N THR A 661 -0.37 11.53 -11.53
CA THR A 661 0.99 11.92 -11.12
C THR A 661 2.00 10.83 -11.53
N GLY A 662 3.29 11.15 -11.43
CA GLY A 662 4.37 10.15 -11.55
C GLY A 662 4.69 9.64 -12.96
N SER A 663 3.99 10.00 -14.05
CA SER A 663 4.48 9.65 -15.40
C SER A 663 5.61 10.59 -15.86
N SER A 664 6.56 10.10 -16.63
CA SER A 664 7.59 10.95 -17.28
C SER A 664 6.92 11.88 -18.30
N ILE A 665 6.06 11.31 -19.15
CA ILE A 665 5.22 12.05 -20.08
C ILE A 665 3.79 11.52 -20.04
N THR A 666 2.81 12.43 -19.91
CA THR A 666 1.37 12.12 -19.97
C THR A 666 0.73 12.75 -21.20
N TRP A 667 0.04 11.95 -22.02
CA TRP A 667 -0.68 12.45 -23.19
C TRP A 667 -2.07 11.81 -23.31
N LYS A 668 -3.12 12.55 -22.91
CA LYS A 668 -4.48 11.99 -22.75
C LYS A 668 -5.59 13.01 -22.94
N TYR A 669 -6.64 12.63 -23.66
CA TYR A 669 -7.88 13.42 -23.74
C TYR A 669 -9.14 12.57 -23.53
N PRO A 670 -9.47 12.15 -22.29
CA PRO A 670 -10.73 11.47 -22.00
C PRO A 670 -11.93 12.26 -22.53
N SER A 671 -12.60 11.70 -23.53
CA SER A 671 -13.58 12.40 -24.36
C SER A 671 -15.00 11.87 -24.11
N VAL A 672 -16.03 12.67 -24.39
CA VAL A 672 -17.44 12.23 -24.41
C VAL A 672 -18.14 12.73 -25.67
N ILE A 673 -18.69 11.80 -26.45
CA ILE A 673 -19.62 12.10 -27.56
C ILE A 673 -21.04 12.04 -27.02
N LEU A 674 -21.73 13.19 -27.00
CA LEU A 674 -23.07 13.41 -26.45
C LEU A 674 -24.10 13.31 -27.59
N MET A 675 -24.42 12.08 -27.99
CA MET A 675 -25.34 11.80 -29.10
C MET A 675 -26.81 11.81 -28.70
N GLY A 676 -27.16 11.22 -27.56
CA GLY A 676 -28.53 11.16 -27.09
C GLY A 676 -29.04 12.50 -26.55
N ASP A 677 -30.31 12.84 -26.82
CA ASP A 677 -30.96 14.03 -26.25
C ASP A 677 -30.89 14.03 -24.72
N ASN A 678 -30.58 15.18 -24.12
CA ASN A 678 -30.41 15.38 -22.67
C ASN A 678 -29.25 14.58 -22.05
N SER A 679 -28.34 14.00 -22.84
CA SER A 679 -27.15 13.31 -22.32
C SER A 679 -26.17 14.28 -21.63
N ILE A 680 -25.39 13.75 -20.68
CA ILE A 680 -24.52 14.52 -19.78
C ILE A 680 -23.08 13.98 -19.82
N GLY A 681 -22.11 14.86 -20.07
CA GLY A 681 -20.68 14.55 -20.08
C GLY A 681 -19.93 15.34 -19.01
N GLU A 682 -19.35 14.65 -18.04
CA GLU A 682 -18.59 15.25 -16.95
C GLU A 682 -17.12 14.83 -17.00
N PHE A 683 -16.22 15.76 -16.73
CA PHE A 683 -14.78 15.53 -16.62
C PHE A 683 -14.21 16.35 -15.45
N TYR A 684 -13.62 15.65 -14.49
CA TYR A 684 -12.95 16.22 -13.33
C TYR A 684 -11.51 15.69 -13.31
N SER A 685 -10.50 16.56 -13.37
CA SER A 685 -9.10 16.15 -13.48
C SER A 685 -8.19 16.95 -12.55
N VAL A 686 -7.33 16.26 -11.81
CA VAL A 686 -6.08 16.84 -11.30
C VAL A 686 -4.91 16.21 -12.03
N ALA A 687 -4.02 17.03 -12.59
CA ALA A 687 -2.78 16.60 -13.21
C ALA A 687 -1.61 17.36 -12.56
N LEU A 688 -0.61 16.62 -12.09
CA LEU A 688 0.59 17.17 -11.46
C LEU A 688 1.85 16.82 -12.27
N THR A 689 2.69 17.82 -12.52
CA THR A 689 4.06 17.66 -13.07
C THR A 689 5.09 18.32 -12.17
N ASN A 690 6.14 17.57 -11.81
CA ASN A 690 7.28 18.00 -11.01
C ASN A 690 8.60 17.56 -11.69
N ASN A 691 9.76 18.08 -11.26
CA ASN A 691 11.07 17.87 -11.90
C ASN A 691 10.97 18.09 -13.44
N HIS A 692 11.39 17.14 -14.29
CA HIS A 692 11.31 17.22 -15.75
C HIS A 692 10.01 16.64 -16.36
N GLN A 693 8.98 16.37 -15.57
CA GLN A 693 7.73 15.77 -16.09
C GLN A 693 6.99 16.69 -17.06
N GLN A 694 6.42 16.09 -18.11
CA GLN A 694 5.64 16.79 -19.14
C GLN A 694 4.23 16.20 -19.26
N ALA A 695 3.22 17.06 -19.41
CA ALA A 695 1.83 16.62 -19.59
C ALA A 695 1.10 17.49 -20.62
N ASP A 696 0.50 16.87 -21.65
CA ASP A 696 -0.53 17.47 -22.50
C ASP A 696 -1.83 16.68 -22.31
N THR A 697 -2.71 17.21 -21.47
CA THR A 697 -3.88 16.51 -20.95
C THR A 697 -5.13 17.37 -21.05
N GLY A 698 -6.31 16.75 -21.05
CA GLY A 698 -7.57 17.48 -21.02
C GLY A 698 -8.74 16.62 -21.45
N THR A 699 -9.71 17.18 -22.15
CA THR A 699 -10.95 16.48 -22.51
C THR A 699 -11.58 17.03 -23.79
N LYS A 700 -12.41 16.22 -24.44
CA LYS A 700 -13.17 16.64 -25.63
C LYS A 700 -14.66 16.31 -25.43
N MET A 701 -15.49 17.34 -25.33
CA MET A 701 -16.95 17.23 -25.20
C MET A 701 -17.59 17.58 -26.55
N ILE A 702 -18.18 16.58 -27.20
CA ILE A 702 -18.75 16.69 -28.55
C ILE A 702 -20.27 16.58 -28.47
N HIS A 703 -20.95 17.72 -28.54
CA HIS A 703 -22.40 17.85 -28.47
C HIS A 703 -23.06 17.63 -29.83
N VAL A 704 -23.96 16.65 -29.89
CA VAL A 704 -24.70 16.26 -31.09
C VAL A 704 -26.22 16.22 -30.82
N GLY A 705 -26.63 15.65 -29.69
CA GLY A 705 -28.03 15.60 -29.25
C GLY A 705 -28.55 16.91 -28.65
N LYS A 706 -29.88 17.08 -28.63
CA LYS A 706 -30.53 18.29 -28.09
C LYS A 706 -30.50 18.35 -26.58
N ASN A 707 -30.46 19.55 -26.01
CA ASN A 707 -30.41 19.83 -24.56
C ASN A 707 -29.26 19.14 -23.81
N THR A 708 -28.19 18.75 -24.52
CA THR A 708 -27.05 18.04 -23.94
C THR A 708 -26.19 18.96 -23.09
N LYS A 709 -25.62 18.41 -22.01
CA LYS A 709 -24.87 19.17 -21.01
C LYS A 709 -23.45 18.64 -20.86
N SER A 710 -22.48 19.53 -20.69
CA SER A 710 -21.15 19.13 -20.25
C SER A 710 -20.58 20.03 -19.16
N THR A 711 -19.75 19.43 -18.32
CA THR A 711 -19.04 20.11 -17.23
C THR A 711 -17.61 19.62 -17.22
N ILE A 712 -16.67 20.57 -17.35
CA ILE A 712 -15.24 20.32 -17.36
C ILE A 712 -14.63 21.11 -16.21
N ILE A 713 -13.96 20.42 -15.28
CA ILE A 713 -13.14 21.05 -14.23
C ILE A 713 -11.76 20.42 -14.28
N SER A 714 -10.77 21.18 -14.74
CA SER A 714 -9.36 20.80 -14.75
C SER A 714 -8.59 21.64 -13.75
N LYS A 715 -7.79 20.98 -12.91
CA LYS A 715 -6.87 21.58 -11.94
C LYS A 715 -5.45 21.12 -12.27
N GLY A 716 -4.71 21.92 -13.03
CA GLY A 716 -3.31 21.67 -13.37
C GLY A 716 -2.38 22.20 -12.28
N ILE A 717 -1.36 21.42 -11.91
CA ILE A 717 -0.29 21.85 -10.99
C ILE A 717 1.06 21.62 -11.67
N SER A 718 1.92 22.64 -11.63
CA SER A 718 3.29 22.60 -12.16
C SER A 718 4.28 22.97 -11.07
N ALA A 719 5.37 22.22 -10.94
CA ALA A 719 6.39 22.43 -9.91
C ALA A 719 7.81 22.25 -10.45
N LYS A 720 8.78 22.97 -9.87
CA LYS A 720 10.21 22.98 -10.27
C LYS A 720 10.38 23.31 -11.75
N GLN A 721 10.65 22.32 -12.62
CA GLN A 721 10.79 22.50 -14.08
C GLN A 721 9.63 21.84 -14.87
N GLY A 722 8.57 21.40 -14.18
CA GLY A 722 7.48 20.64 -14.77
C GLY A 722 6.68 21.46 -15.78
N SER A 723 6.33 20.82 -16.91
CA SER A 723 5.51 21.41 -17.96
C SER A 723 4.12 20.77 -17.97
N ASN A 724 3.13 21.53 -17.52
CA ASN A 724 1.73 21.11 -17.56
C ASN A 724 1.01 21.87 -18.68
N THR A 725 0.22 21.16 -19.47
CA THR A 725 -0.57 21.70 -20.56
C THR A 725 -1.98 21.13 -20.48
N TYR A 726 -2.95 21.99 -20.19
CA TYR A 726 -4.35 21.68 -20.44
C TYR A 726 -4.68 21.94 -21.91
N ARG A 727 -5.33 20.98 -22.57
CA ARG A 727 -5.86 21.13 -23.93
C ARG A 727 -7.27 20.53 -24.03
N GLY A 728 -8.26 21.39 -24.24
CA GLY A 728 -9.68 21.04 -24.23
C GLY A 728 -10.36 21.31 -25.56
N LEU A 729 -11.38 20.52 -25.92
CA LEU A 729 -12.29 20.81 -27.04
C LEU A 729 -13.74 20.76 -26.57
N VAL A 730 -14.48 21.85 -26.77
CA VAL A 730 -15.95 21.88 -26.68
C VAL A 730 -16.48 22.12 -28.09
N LYS A 731 -17.15 21.12 -28.66
CA LYS A 731 -17.70 21.17 -30.01
C LYS A 731 -19.21 20.98 -30.00
N VAL A 732 -19.93 21.87 -30.67
CA VAL A 732 -21.40 21.86 -30.75
C VAL A 732 -21.82 21.87 -32.21
N LEU A 733 -22.40 20.75 -32.67
CA LEU A 733 -22.83 20.57 -34.06
C LEU A 733 -24.15 21.33 -34.36
N PRO A 734 -24.48 21.61 -35.64
CA PRO A 734 -25.60 22.48 -36.00
C PRO A 734 -26.99 22.05 -35.48
N HIS A 735 -27.19 20.75 -35.24
CA HIS A 735 -28.46 20.20 -34.76
C HIS A 735 -28.57 20.11 -33.22
N ALA A 736 -27.49 20.42 -32.49
CA ALA A 736 -27.43 20.34 -31.04
C ALA A 736 -28.02 21.59 -30.38
N GLU A 737 -29.35 21.67 -30.36
CA GLU A 737 -30.11 22.77 -29.75
C GLU A 737 -29.99 22.79 -28.21
N ASN A 738 -30.12 23.98 -27.60
CA ASN A 738 -30.18 24.22 -26.15
C ASN A 738 -29.01 23.62 -25.34
N VAL A 739 -27.85 23.44 -25.97
CA VAL A 739 -26.65 22.91 -25.34
C VAL A 739 -26.18 23.80 -24.21
N ARG A 740 -25.66 23.20 -23.13
CA ARG A 740 -24.89 23.90 -22.10
C ARG A 740 -23.52 23.25 -21.90
N ASN A 741 -22.47 24.05 -21.93
CA ASN A 741 -21.15 23.69 -21.42
C ASN A 741 -20.70 24.73 -20.39
N TYR A 742 -20.10 24.25 -19.30
CA TYR A 742 -19.27 25.05 -18.39
C TYR A 742 -17.90 24.40 -18.28
N THR A 743 -16.83 25.18 -18.52
CA THR A 743 -15.45 24.71 -18.59
C THR A 743 -14.54 25.59 -17.75
N GLN A 744 -14.07 25.05 -16.62
CA GLN A 744 -13.16 25.72 -15.69
C GLN A 744 -11.77 25.06 -15.75
N CYS A 745 -10.76 25.83 -16.11
CA CYS A 745 -9.38 25.37 -16.28
C CYS A 745 -8.44 26.18 -15.39
N ASP A 746 -8.23 25.70 -14.16
CA ASP A 746 -7.36 26.37 -13.20
C ASP A 746 -5.97 25.75 -13.24
N SER A 747 -4.95 26.60 -13.22
CA SER A 747 -3.53 26.24 -13.21
C SER A 747 -2.83 26.84 -11.99
N LEU A 748 -1.99 26.05 -11.31
CA LEU A 748 -1.21 26.48 -10.16
C LEU A 748 0.29 26.24 -10.42
N LEU A 749 1.08 27.30 -10.43
CA LEU A 749 2.54 27.22 -10.56
C LEU A 749 3.23 27.32 -9.19
N LEU A 750 4.21 26.45 -8.99
CA LEU A 750 5.05 26.35 -7.81
C LEU A 750 6.51 26.59 -8.23
N GLY A 751 6.99 27.81 -7.98
CA GLY A 751 8.28 28.33 -8.44
C GLY A 751 8.19 29.24 -9.68
N ASP A 752 9.34 29.41 -10.32
CA ASP A 752 9.58 30.28 -11.47
C ASP A 752 9.99 29.52 -12.75
N GLN A 753 10.65 28.35 -12.61
CA GLN A 753 11.10 27.51 -13.74
C GLN A 753 10.04 26.57 -14.34
N CYS A 754 8.85 26.46 -13.74
CA CYS A 754 7.79 25.58 -14.23
C CYS A 754 6.84 26.32 -15.18
N SER A 755 6.09 25.58 -16.01
CA SER A 755 5.09 26.17 -16.92
C SER A 755 3.72 25.51 -16.80
N ALA A 756 2.67 26.32 -16.96
CA ALA A 756 1.30 25.86 -17.05
C ALA A 756 0.61 26.54 -18.23
N ASN A 757 0.22 25.74 -19.22
CA ASN A 757 -0.31 26.19 -20.51
C ASN A 757 -1.78 25.78 -20.63
N THR A 758 -2.64 26.63 -21.18
CA THR A 758 -4.07 26.34 -21.35
C THR A 758 -4.50 26.63 -22.79
N PHE A 759 -4.85 25.59 -23.54
CA PHE A 759 -5.24 25.64 -24.94
C PHE A 759 -6.70 25.17 -25.13
N PRO A 760 -7.70 26.05 -24.93
CA PRO A 760 -9.09 25.74 -25.14
C PRO A 760 -9.48 25.89 -26.63
N TYR A 761 -10.23 24.92 -27.14
CA TYR A 761 -10.83 24.97 -28.47
C TYR A 761 -12.36 24.96 -28.30
N ILE A 762 -13.03 25.96 -28.86
CA ILE A 762 -14.49 26.12 -28.77
C ILE A 762 -15.05 26.26 -30.19
N GLU A 763 -15.79 25.24 -30.63
CA GLU A 763 -16.38 25.15 -31.97
C GLU A 763 -17.91 25.10 -31.85
N VAL A 764 -18.58 26.25 -31.92
CA VAL A 764 -20.05 26.35 -31.77
C VAL A 764 -20.70 26.61 -33.13
N GLN A 765 -21.49 25.64 -33.61
CA GLN A 765 -22.19 25.71 -34.90
C GLN A 765 -23.73 25.81 -34.74
N ASN A 766 -24.23 25.98 -33.52
CA ASN A 766 -25.66 26.19 -33.22
C ASN A 766 -25.86 27.46 -32.36
N ASN A 767 -26.81 28.31 -32.74
CA ASN A 767 -27.05 29.63 -32.14
C ASN A 767 -27.84 29.60 -30.81
N THR A 768 -28.37 28.46 -30.38
CA THR A 768 -29.08 28.28 -29.10
C THR A 768 -28.19 27.72 -27.98
N ALA A 769 -26.95 27.39 -28.30
CA ALA A 769 -25.99 26.85 -27.34
C ALA A 769 -25.46 27.94 -26.39
N LYS A 770 -25.21 27.56 -25.13
CA LYS A 770 -24.49 28.35 -24.15
C LYS A 770 -23.20 27.63 -23.77
N VAL A 771 -22.07 28.26 -24.04
CA VAL A 771 -20.74 27.71 -23.76
C VAL A 771 -19.98 28.74 -22.95
N GLU A 772 -19.71 28.39 -21.70
CA GLU A 772 -19.04 29.23 -20.71
C GLU A 772 -17.66 28.62 -20.44
N HIS A 773 -16.59 29.39 -20.66
CA HIS A 773 -15.22 28.97 -20.39
C HIS A 773 -14.48 29.99 -19.55
N GLU A 774 -13.93 29.51 -18.44
CA GLU A 774 -13.10 30.25 -17.51
C GLU A 774 -11.75 29.53 -17.39
N ALA A 775 -10.67 30.31 -17.39
CA ALA A 775 -9.32 29.81 -17.12
C ALA A 775 -8.65 30.75 -16.12
N SER A 776 -8.02 30.19 -15.09
CA SER A 776 -7.30 30.98 -14.09
C SER A 776 -5.89 30.44 -13.89
N THR A 777 -4.91 31.35 -13.78
CA THR A 777 -3.53 31.00 -13.49
C THR A 777 -3.14 31.61 -12.16
N SER A 778 -2.95 30.76 -11.17
CA SER A 778 -2.54 31.11 -9.82
C SER A 778 -1.06 30.81 -9.60
N LYS A 779 -0.41 31.61 -8.76
CA LYS A 779 0.80 31.24 -8.03
C LYS A 779 0.46 31.18 -6.54
N ILE A 780 1.13 30.32 -5.79
CA ILE A 780 1.11 30.44 -4.33
C ILE A 780 1.88 31.72 -3.97
N SER A 781 1.21 32.70 -3.38
CA SER A 781 1.84 33.97 -3.01
C SER A 781 2.68 33.85 -1.73
N GLU A 782 3.72 34.66 -1.63
CA GLU A 782 4.51 34.79 -0.40
C GLU A 782 3.65 35.24 0.78
N GLU A 783 2.65 36.10 0.56
CA GLU A 783 1.70 36.52 1.60
C GLU A 783 0.86 35.37 2.15
N GLN A 784 0.33 34.48 1.29
CA GLN A 784 -0.40 33.29 1.72
C GLN A 784 0.51 32.34 2.54
N LEU A 785 1.76 32.14 2.10
CA LEU A 785 2.73 31.32 2.82
C LEU A 785 3.15 31.95 4.14
N PHE A 786 3.40 33.26 4.16
CA PHE A 786 3.75 34.03 5.35
C PHE A 786 2.61 34.01 6.36
N TYR A 787 1.37 34.24 5.92
CA TYR A 787 0.18 34.16 6.77
C TYR A 787 0.03 32.75 7.39
N CYS A 788 0.21 31.69 6.61
CA CYS A 788 0.16 30.32 7.14
C CYS A 788 1.30 30.07 8.15
N LYS A 789 2.54 30.51 7.85
CA LYS A 789 3.70 30.42 8.75
C LYS A 789 3.48 31.21 10.05
N GLN A 790 2.90 32.40 9.98
CA GLN A 790 2.53 33.23 11.14
C GLN A 790 1.45 32.56 12.01
N ARG A 791 0.59 31.72 11.42
CA ARG A 791 -0.38 30.86 12.14
C ARG A 791 0.24 29.54 12.65
N GLY A 792 1.54 29.34 12.52
CA GLY A 792 2.26 28.13 12.99
C GLY A 792 2.21 26.93 12.03
N ILE A 793 1.77 27.11 10.79
CA ILE A 793 1.72 26.06 9.77
C ILE A 793 3.07 26.01 9.02
N SER A 794 3.71 24.85 8.91
CA SER A 794 4.98 24.72 8.15
C SER A 794 4.80 25.04 6.66
N GLY A 795 5.90 25.30 5.96
CA GLY A 795 5.88 25.59 4.52
C GLY A 795 5.16 24.50 3.71
N GLU A 796 5.52 23.22 3.89
CA GLU A 796 4.87 22.13 3.16
C GLU A 796 3.40 21.98 3.54
N ASN A 797 3.06 22.12 4.83
CA ASN A 797 1.67 22.02 5.28
C ASN A 797 0.80 23.17 4.75
N ALA A 798 1.36 24.37 4.60
CA ALA A 798 0.67 25.51 3.97
C ALA A 798 0.41 25.26 2.48
N VAL A 799 1.43 24.79 1.75
CA VAL A 799 1.34 24.41 0.33
C VAL A 799 0.31 23.30 0.13
N ASN A 800 0.40 22.23 0.92
CA ASN A 800 -0.54 21.11 0.88
C ASN A 800 -1.96 21.53 1.25
N MET A 801 -2.15 22.44 2.20
CA MET A 801 -3.48 22.99 2.52
C MET A 801 -4.07 23.80 1.36
N ILE A 802 -3.27 24.67 0.73
CA ILE A 802 -3.68 25.48 -0.43
C ILE A 802 -4.05 24.57 -1.62
N ILE A 803 -3.23 23.56 -1.90
CA ILE A 803 -3.44 22.61 -3.01
C ILE A 803 -4.64 21.70 -2.78
N ASN A 804 -4.87 21.24 -1.54
CA ASN A 804 -6.10 20.52 -1.21
C ASN A 804 -7.34 21.42 -1.29
N GLY A 805 -7.21 22.73 -1.06
CA GLY A 805 -8.26 23.72 -1.35
C GLY A 805 -8.54 23.85 -2.85
N PHE A 806 -7.50 23.95 -3.68
CA PHE A 806 -7.54 24.06 -5.14
C PHE A 806 -8.15 22.82 -5.81
N CYS A 807 -7.76 21.61 -5.38
CA CYS A 807 -8.24 20.34 -5.94
C CYS A 807 -9.62 19.87 -5.42
N LYS A 808 -10.19 20.57 -4.42
CA LYS A 808 -11.39 20.18 -3.66
C LYS A 808 -12.60 19.80 -4.51
N GLU A 809 -12.78 20.44 -5.66
CA GLU A 809 -13.92 20.23 -6.55
C GLU A 809 -13.81 18.92 -7.35
N VAL A 810 -12.59 18.54 -7.74
CA VAL A 810 -12.33 17.23 -8.37
C VAL A 810 -12.42 16.13 -7.32
N PHE A 811 -11.85 16.34 -6.13
CA PHE A 811 -11.89 15.37 -5.03
C PHE A 811 -13.32 15.06 -4.56
N ARG A 812 -14.26 16.02 -4.61
CA ARG A 812 -15.69 15.79 -4.34
C ARG A 812 -16.35 14.79 -5.31
N ASN A 813 -15.77 14.57 -6.49
CA ASN A 813 -16.30 13.65 -7.49
C ASN A 813 -15.65 12.25 -7.43
N LEU A 814 -14.51 12.09 -6.76
CA LEU A 814 -14.01 10.76 -6.37
C LEU A 814 -14.89 10.16 -5.25
N PRO A 815 -14.98 8.82 -5.13
CA PRO A 815 -15.47 8.21 -3.90
C PRO A 815 -14.55 8.60 -2.73
N MET A 816 -15.11 8.78 -1.53
CA MET A 816 -14.43 9.46 -0.41
C MET A 816 -13.08 8.82 -0.01
N GLU A 817 -12.95 7.49 -0.13
CA GLU A 817 -11.70 6.77 0.15
C GLU A 817 -10.55 7.24 -0.78
N PHE A 818 -10.85 7.44 -2.07
CA PHE A 818 -9.89 7.84 -3.12
C PHE A 818 -9.65 9.34 -3.14
N ALA A 819 -10.62 10.15 -2.71
CA ALA A 819 -10.43 11.57 -2.46
C ALA A 819 -9.35 11.82 -1.40
N VAL A 820 -9.33 10.98 -0.34
CA VAL A 820 -8.34 11.03 0.73
C VAL A 820 -6.97 10.48 0.30
N GLU A 821 -6.93 9.50 -0.60
CA GLU A 821 -5.69 8.99 -1.18
C GLU A 821 -5.03 10.01 -2.12
N ALA A 822 -5.79 10.54 -3.08
CA ALA A 822 -5.35 11.57 -4.03
C ALA A 822 -4.81 12.82 -3.32
N SER A 823 -5.53 13.30 -2.30
CA SER A 823 -5.14 14.40 -1.42
C SER A 823 -3.73 14.25 -0.81
N LYS A 824 -3.35 13.01 -0.47
CA LYS A 824 -2.03 12.70 0.11
C LYS A 824 -0.96 12.45 -0.96
N LEU A 825 -1.31 11.79 -2.06
CA LEU A 825 -0.42 11.56 -3.19
C LEU A 825 0.15 12.88 -3.75
N LEU A 826 -0.70 13.88 -3.98
CA LEU A 826 -0.24 15.19 -4.45
C LEU A 826 0.70 15.88 -3.46
N GLY A 827 0.49 15.69 -2.15
CA GLY A 827 1.33 16.29 -1.12
C GLY A 827 2.73 15.72 -1.06
N VAL A 828 2.87 14.38 -1.16
CA VAL A 828 4.18 13.71 -1.22
C VAL A 828 4.89 14.05 -2.53
N SER A 829 4.19 14.06 -3.67
CA SER A 829 4.76 14.44 -4.97
C SER A 829 5.21 15.91 -5.08
N LEU A 830 5.00 16.73 -4.04
CA LEU A 830 5.36 18.15 -3.96
C LEU A 830 6.27 18.51 -2.79
N GLU A 831 6.69 17.53 -1.99
CA GLU A 831 7.64 17.71 -0.90
C GLU A 831 9.00 18.17 -1.48
N GLY A 832 9.63 19.17 -0.86
CA GLY A 832 10.85 19.80 -1.40
C GLY A 832 10.69 20.53 -2.75
N SER A 833 9.46 20.89 -3.17
CA SER A 833 9.18 21.63 -4.41
C SER A 833 8.91 23.13 -4.21
N VAL A 834 9.22 23.67 -3.03
CA VAL A 834 9.06 25.09 -2.68
C VAL A 834 10.33 25.59 -2.03
N GLY A 835 11.25 26.08 -2.86
CA GLY A 835 12.56 26.63 -2.54
C GLY A 835 13.20 27.19 -3.81
#